data_AF-A0A924ZB50-F1
#
_entry.id   AF-A0A924ZB50-F1
#
_cell.length_a   1.000
_cell.length_b   1.000
_cell.length_c   1.000
_cell.angle_alpha   90.00
_cell.angle_beta   90.00
_cell.angle_gamma   90.00
#
_symmetry.space_group_name_H-M   'P 1'
#
loop_
_entity.id
_entity.type
_entity.pdbx_description
1 polymer ?
#
loop_
_entity_poly.entity_id
_entity_poly.type
_entity_poly.pdbx_seq_one_letter_code
_entity_poly.pdbx_strand_id
1 'polypeptide(L)'
;MATLVPRYDLTLVLASILIAALSAYLMLDLARRARPGDRGLARGLWIGGSIAMGTGIWSMHFVGMLAYSLPIALGFTKLATFVSWVAGVGACAISLWVGSAGPLTLRRLAAGSVAMGLGICAMHYTGMAALDMAPAVVWNPWLIGASAGIAVIASAASLVIFVWLRQRGKQQGNGYQVGAAIVMGLAVSGMHYTGMAAASFPVGSVCLSVDALGGSTLGAMVVLISLLLLTLTLVTSNIEQRMHRGAVRLAQSLKRSNAELRRRAELLAQAEEIALIGSEETDLVTGHSMLSVGLCRLFGEPPTTDPVAPGWLIARVPAAERQLVQSLREMMEIDEAFEFQHRIVRRDGSVRTVLHRGRVELGADGKPIRRHATLQDITARREAEQALHDLIHVDAAIGLPNRTALMQRLLETTLTAQSEDRNISLLVIGIDQFRLGQESLGYAAGDHLLRLVAQRLRQVAPEADMIAYLGAGEFALLLSGPGEAGEAAAQGMARALVDGVADPFHIDATEIFATCAVGVALCPADADGPDELVDRARASAQQAREEGTNGICFYTAEANVRASARLANEAGLRRALERNELYMCYQPQVDLSTGRLVALEALARWKDATRGEISPVEFIPLAEKTGLIIPIGEWALRTACLDSLRWQAEGLAPVRVAVNLSMLQLKQPDIVQRIQAILKETGLNPHHLGVEVTESMLLDQVDHVARTLSELKAIGIEIALDDFGTGYSNLSYLSKLPIDVLKIDRSFVHDVTAPTQDVSITRALISMAHGLKMKVLAEGVETEGQLALLVASRCDQMQGYYFSRPVRADAIAVMLRDEKRLPAHLLERQSRQRTLLLVDDEENIIASLRRLLRRDGYHIISANSGAQGLQRLAENTVDVILSDQRMPGMTGVEFLRRAKELYPETMRMSLSGYTELQSITDAINEGSVYKFLTKPWDDGLLRGHIHEAFRQKEMADDNRELGARLQSANDELAEVNARMQRQVGTQLDHIRRDEARLLSAQELLEGIPAPVIGFDVEGMVSYLNADAEKLFRIDASPLGRDAEEALSPSLAQIWRSSNGTHVRVDVEGREFQAVCRAIGNVASQRGKLMVLTPHGLPTMEQ
;
A
#
# COMPACT_ATOMS: atom_id res chain seq x y z
N MET A 1 3.12 53.53 -13.33
CA MET A 1 2.00 53.78 -12.39
C MET A 1 1.88 52.55 -11.51
N ALA A 2 1.77 52.71 -10.18
CA ALA A 2 1.70 51.57 -9.26
C ALA A 2 0.40 50.79 -9.45
N THR A 3 0.47 49.45 -9.45
CA THR A 3 -0.66 48.54 -9.64
C THR A 3 -0.86 47.64 -8.42
N LEU A 4 -2.12 47.25 -8.16
CA LEU A 4 -2.45 46.28 -7.12
C LEU A 4 -1.83 44.92 -7.47
N VAL A 5 -1.25 44.25 -6.46
CA VAL A 5 -0.62 42.94 -6.62
C VAL A 5 -1.66 41.85 -6.37
N PRO A 6 -1.93 40.97 -7.35
CA PRO A 6 -2.86 39.87 -7.14
C PRO A 6 -2.25 38.68 -6.41
N ARG A 7 -3.11 37.91 -5.74
CA ARG A 7 -2.78 36.62 -5.13
C ARG A 7 -3.69 35.52 -5.68
N TYR A 8 -3.12 34.35 -5.95
CA TYR A 8 -3.85 33.19 -6.46
C TYR A 8 -4.01 32.11 -5.39
N ASP A 9 -5.22 31.57 -5.25
CA ASP A 9 -5.47 30.35 -4.49
C ASP A 9 -5.18 29.12 -5.37
N LEU A 10 -4.06 28.46 -5.09
CA LEU A 10 -3.60 27.27 -5.81
C LEU A 10 -4.61 26.11 -5.81
N THR A 11 -5.47 26.01 -4.80
CA THR A 11 -6.48 24.94 -4.72
C THR A 11 -7.56 25.13 -5.79
N LEU A 12 -8.08 26.34 -5.90
CA LEU A 12 -9.06 26.72 -6.90
C LEU A 12 -8.45 26.76 -8.30
N VAL A 13 -7.17 27.11 -8.44
CA VAL A 13 -6.45 26.99 -9.73
C VAL A 13 -6.42 25.54 -10.20
N LEU A 14 -6.08 24.61 -9.32
CA LEU A 14 -6.03 23.20 -9.69
C LEU A 14 -7.43 22.61 -9.95
N ALA A 15 -8.44 23.03 -9.17
CA ALA A 15 -9.83 22.66 -9.41
C ALA A 15 -10.31 23.14 -10.79
N SER A 16 -9.93 24.34 -11.21
CA SER A 16 -10.28 24.88 -12.52
C SER A 16 -9.69 24.02 -13.65
N ILE A 17 -8.41 23.63 -13.56
CA ILE A 17 -7.74 22.76 -14.53
C ILE A 17 -8.42 21.39 -14.63
N LEU A 18 -8.75 20.80 -13.48
CA LEU A 18 -9.47 19.53 -13.36
C LEU A 18 -10.83 19.57 -14.09
N ILE A 19 -11.62 20.62 -13.84
CA ILE A 19 -12.92 20.82 -14.47
C ILE A 19 -12.77 20.94 -15.99
N ALA A 20 -11.76 21.66 -16.48
CA ALA A 20 -11.50 21.76 -17.91
C ALA A 20 -11.11 20.40 -18.53
N ALA A 21 -10.23 19.63 -17.89
CA ALA A 21 -9.82 18.31 -18.36
C ALA A 21 -11.00 17.33 -18.41
N LEU A 22 -11.84 17.31 -17.38
CA LEU A 22 -13.03 16.46 -17.33
C LEU A 22 -14.04 16.81 -18.43
N SER A 23 -14.26 18.10 -18.66
CA SER A 23 -15.11 18.60 -19.73
C SER A 23 -14.58 18.21 -21.11
N ALA A 24 -13.26 18.24 -21.30
CA ALA A 24 -12.61 17.80 -22.53
C ALA A 24 -12.70 16.28 -22.73
N TYR A 25 -12.59 15.48 -21.66
CA TYR A 25 -12.75 14.02 -21.72
C TYR A 25 -14.14 13.62 -22.20
N LEU A 26 -15.16 14.28 -21.63
CA LEU A 26 -16.56 14.06 -21.99
C LEU A 26 -16.80 14.32 -23.48
N MET A 27 -16.24 15.40 -24.00
CA MET A 27 -16.37 15.73 -25.42
C MET A 27 -15.73 14.67 -26.33
N LEU A 28 -14.53 14.18 -25.99
CA LEU A 28 -13.88 13.12 -26.76
C LEU A 28 -14.64 11.79 -26.71
N ASP A 29 -15.32 11.50 -25.60
CA ASP A 29 -16.11 10.28 -25.46
C ASP A 29 -17.31 10.32 -26.42
N LEU A 30 -18.03 11.43 -26.41
CA LEU A 30 -19.15 11.67 -27.30
C LEU A 30 -18.73 11.63 -28.78
N ALA A 31 -17.55 12.17 -29.09
CA ALA A 31 -16.94 12.14 -30.42
C ALA A 31 -16.80 10.73 -30.99
N ARG A 32 -16.32 9.81 -30.14
CA ARG A 32 -16.10 8.39 -30.51
C ARG A 32 -17.43 7.65 -30.71
N ARG A 33 -18.50 8.10 -30.07
CA ARG A 33 -19.83 7.46 -30.14
C ARG A 33 -20.60 7.82 -31.41
N ALA A 34 -20.37 8.99 -31.99
CA ALA A 34 -21.05 9.45 -33.21
C ALA A 34 -20.62 8.65 -34.47
N ARG A 35 -21.40 7.63 -34.84
CA ARG A 35 -21.16 6.80 -36.04
C ARG A 35 -21.58 7.49 -37.34
N PRO A 36 -20.85 7.27 -38.46
CA PRO A 36 -21.24 7.82 -39.76
C PRO A 36 -22.48 7.10 -40.30
N GLY A 37 -23.60 7.81 -40.49
CA GLY A 37 -24.75 7.31 -41.23
C GLY A 37 -26.13 7.68 -40.67
N ASP A 38 -26.24 7.95 -39.37
CA ASP A 38 -27.55 8.17 -38.73
C ASP A 38 -27.77 9.65 -38.35
N ARG A 39 -28.51 10.39 -39.18
CA ARG A 39 -28.51 11.88 -39.15
C ARG A 39 -29.29 12.49 -37.98
N GLY A 40 -30.33 11.81 -37.46
CA GLY A 40 -31.17 12.34 -36.38
C GLY A 40 -30.51 12.25 -35.01
N LEU A 41 -30.00 11.07 -34.67
CA LEU A 41 -29.31 10.80 -33.42
C LEU A 41 -27.97 11.57 -33.32
N ALA A 42 -27.27 11.75 -34.44
CA ALA A 42 -26.05 12.54 -34.50
C ALA A 42 -26.26 14.03 -34.16
N ARG A 43 -27.41 14.63 -34.54
CA ARG A 43 -27.74 16.02 -34.22
C ARG A 43 -28.05 16.22 -32.74
N GLY A 44 -28.77 15.29 -32.12
CA GLY A 44 -29.07 15.34 -30.68
C GLY A 44 -27.81 15.26 -29.83
N LEU A 45 -26.91 14.34 -30.18
CA LEU A 45 -25.60 14.22 -29.52
C LEU A 45 -24.74 15.48 -29.73
N TRP A 46 -24.77 16.10 -30.91
CA TRP A 46 -24.02 17.33 -31.19
C TRP A 46 -24.47 18.52 -30.30
N ILE A 47 -25.78 18.76 -30.17
CA ILE A 47 -26.32 19.86 -29.36
C ILE A 47 -26.01 19.64 -27.88
N GLY A 48 -26.32 18.44 -27.37
CA GLY A 48 -26.06 18.09 -25.96
C GLY A 48 -24.59 18.18 -25.59
N GLY A 49 -23.70 17.71 -26.47
CA GLY A 49 -22.25 17.79 -26.28
C GLY A 49 -21.72 19.22 -26.21
N SER A 50 -22.24 20.10 -27.07
CA SER A 50 -21.80 21.50 -27.15
C SER A 50 -22.13 22.28 -25.88
N ILE A 51 -23.35 22.10 -25.35
CA ILE A 51 -23.81 22.77 -24.13
C ILE A 51 -23.00 22.27 -22.93
N ALA A 52 -22.84 20.95 -22.80
CA ALA A 52 -22.11 20.37 -21.68
C ALA A 52 -20.65 20.84 -21.64
N MET A 53 -19.95 20.79 -22.77
CA MET A 53 -18.55 21.21 -22.86
C MET A 53 -18.38 22.71 -22.66
N GLY A 54 -19.20 23.53 -23.33
CA GLY A 54 -19.10 24.99 -23.22
C GLY A 54 -19.36 25.49 -21.80
N THR A 55 -20.32 24.86 -21.12
CA THR A 55 -20.57 25.12 -19.70
C THR A 55 -19.37 24.76 -18.84
N GLY A 56 -18.74 23.62 -19.08
CA GLY A 56 -17.54 23.21 -18.34
C GLY A 56 -16.34 24.15 -18.51
N ILE A 57 -16.07 24.63 -19.72
CA ILE A 57 -15.00 25.62 -19.97
C ILE A 57 -15.31 26.95 -19.29
N TRP A 58 -16.56 27.39 -19.37
CA TRP A 58 -17.02 28.61 -18.69
C TRP A 58 -16.94 28.48 -17.16
N SER A 59 -17.33 27.33 -16.60
CA SER A 59 -17.18 27.00 -15.19
C SER A 59 -15.72 27.05 -14.75
N MET A 60 -14.79 26.51 -15.55
CA MET A 60 -13.36 26.65 -15.30
C MET A 60 -12.94 28.12 -15.22
N HIS A 61 -13.35 28.96 -16.17
CA HIS A 61 -12.98 30.37 -16.19
C HIS A 61 -13.37 31.09 -14.88
N PHE A 62 -14.61 30.94 -14.42
CA PHE A 62 -15.05 31.64 -13.21
C PHE A 62 -14.51 31.03 -11.90
N VAL A 63 -14.25 29.72 -11.85
CA VAL A 63 -13.47 29.13 -10.74
C VAL A 63 -12.06 29.69 -10.72
N GLY A 64 -11.44 29.88 -11.88
CA GLY A 64 -10.14 30.54 -12.00
C GLY A 64 -10.15 32.01 -11.59
N MET A 65 -11.24 32.73 -11.87
CA MET A 65 -11.47 34.09 -11.38
C MET A 65 -11.64 34.15 -9.86
N LEU A 66 -12.36 33.20 -9.25
CA LEU A 66 -12.49 33.12 -7.80
C LEU A 66 -11.15 32.77 -7.12
N ALA A 67 -10.27 32.05 -7.82
CA ALA A 67 -8.92 31.82 -7.37
C ALA A 67 -8.08 33.12 -7.34
N TYR A 68 -8.46 34.12 -8.14
CA TYR A 68 -7.75 35.39 -8.25
C TYR A 68 -8.31 36.41 -7.25
N SER A 69 -7.48 36.79 -6.28
CA SER A 69 -7.83 37.77 -5.24
C SER A 69 -7.02 39.05 -5.37
N LEU A 70 -7.73 40.18 -5.29
CA LEU A 70 -7.15 41.51 -5.11
C LEU A 70 -7.47 41.98 -3.69
N PRO A 71 -6.72 42.95 -3.13
CA PRO A 71 -7.01 43.54 -1.81
C PRO A 71 -8.23 44.49 -1.85
N ILE A 72 -9.24 44.13 -2.63
CA ILE A 72 -10.56 44.75 -2.75
C ILE A 72 -11.57 43.63 -3.02
N ALA A 73 -12.80 43.79 -2.56
CA ALA A 73 -13.85 42.84 -2.90
C ALA A 73 -14.13 42.90 -4.41
N LEU A 74 -14.38 41.74 -5.03
CA LEU A 74 -14.66 41.62 -6.46
C LEU A 74 -16.05 41.01 -6.66
N GLY A 75 -16.78 41.55 -7.64
CA GLY A 75 -18.02 40.98 -8.12
C GLY A 75 -18.19 41.19 -9.62
N PHE A 76 -19.15 40.46 -10.22
CA PHE A 76 -19.34 40.38 -11.66
C PHE A 76 -20.75 40.79 -12.06
N THR A 77 -20.88 41.55 -13.14
CA THR A 77 -22.20 41.89 -13.69
C THR A 77 -22.87 40.66 -14.31
N LYS A 78 -24.16 40.46 -13.98
CA LYS A 78 -24.93 39.27 -14.39
C LYS A 78 -24.99 39.08 -15.91
N LEU A 79 -25.20 40.18 -16.65
CA LEU A 79 -25.39 40.13 -18.09
C LEU A 79 -24.10 39.73 -18.82
N ALA A 80 -22.96 40.35 -18.49
CA ALA A 80 -21.67 40.03 -19.11
C ALA A 80 -21.26 38.58 -18.80
N THR A 81 -21.49 38.11 -17.57
CA THR A 81 -21.28 36.71 -17.17
C THR A 81 -22.11 35.73 -18.00
N PHE A 82 -23.40 36.00 -18.24
CA PHE A 82 -24.23 35.14 -19.09
C PHE A 82 -23.81 35.15 -20.56
N VAL A 83 -23.48 36.33 -21.11
CA VAL A 83 -23.00 36.46 -22.50
C VAL A 83 -21.70 35.68 -22.70
N SER A 84 -20.81 35.69 -21.70
CA SER A 84 -19.59 34.88 -21.75
C SER A 84 -19.88 33.38 -21.86
N TRP A 85 -20.87 32.85 -21.12
CA TRP A 85 -21.26 31.44 -21.19
C TRP A 85 -21.76 31.05 -22.59
N VAL A 86 -22.64 31.87 -23.18
CA VAL A 86 -23.15 31.64 -24.55
C VAL A 86 -22.01 31.62 -25.56
N ALA A 87 -21.03 32.52 -25.43
CA ALA A 87 -19.84 32.51 -26.28
C ALA A 87 -19.04 31.20 -26.14
N GLY A 88 -18.89 30.68 -24.91
CA GLY A 88 -18.22 29.40 -24.65
C GLY A 88 -18.94 28.20 -25.28
N VAL A 89 -20.26 28.11 -25.15
CA VAL A 89 -21.08 27.07 -25.79
C VAL A 89 -21.01 27.16 -27.32
N GLY A 90 -21.09 28.37 -27.87
CA GLY A 90 -20.94 28.60 -29.31
C GLY A 90 -19.60 28.14 -29.85
N ALA A 91 -18.50 28.43 -29.14
CA ALA A 91 -17.16 27.98 -29.51
C ALA A 91 -17.06 26.44 -29.57
N CYS A 92 -17.64 25.74 -28.58
CA CYS A 92 -17.66 24.28 -28.53
C CYS A 92 -18.52 23.66 -29.64
N ALA A 93 -19.66 24.29 -29.97
CA ALA A 93 -20.52 23.85 -31.07
C ALA A 93 -19.79 23.90 -32.42
N ILE A 94 -19.07 25.00 -32.68
CA ILE A 94 -18.23 25.13 -33.88
C ILE A 94 -17.20 24.00 -33.93
N SER A 95 -16.55 23.67 -32.81
CA SER A 95 -15.59 22.57 -32.73
C SER A 95 -16.17 21.25 -33.21
N LEU A 96 -17.29 20.86 -32.60
CA LEU A 96 -17.95 19.58 -32.89
C LEU A 96 -18.50 19.55 -34.31
N TRP A 97 -18.93 20.70 -34.86
CA TRP A 97 -19.40 20.78 -36.23
C TRP A 97 -18.25 20.61 -37.23
N VAL A 98 -17.14 21.33 -37.04
CA VAL A 98 -15.96 21.22 -37.91
C VAL A 98 -15.38 19.81 -37.85
N GLY A 99 -15.23 19.25 -36.64
CA GLY A 99 -14.70 17.90 -36.43
C GLY A 99 -15.62 16.77 -36.94
N SER A 100 -16.93 17.02 -37.01
CA SER A 100 -17.89 16.02 -37.53
C SER A 100 -18.00 16.02 -39.05
N ALA A 101 -17.79 17.17 -39.71
CA ALA A 101 -18.12 17.41 -41.11
C ALA A 101 -17.07 16.92 -42.15
N GLY A 102 -16.52 15.70 -41.99
CA GLY A 102 -15.61 15.05 -42.96
C GLY A 102 -14.11 15.29 -42.69
N PRO A 103 -13.22 14.94 -43.63
CA PRO A 103 -11.77 15.02 -43.41
C PRO A 103 -11.32 16.47 -43.13
N LEU A 104 -10.49 16.64 -42.09
CA LEU A 104 -9.89 17.92 -41.72
C LEU A 104 -8.84 18.32 -42.76
N THR A 105 -9.22 19.23 -43.65
CA THR A 105 -8.25 19.91 -44.50
C THR A 105 -7.57 21.02 -43.69
N LEU A 106 -6.33 21.38 -44.04
CA LEU A 106 -5.57 22.42 -43.33
C LEU A 106 -6.35 23.75 -43.25
N ARG A 107 -7.10 24.10 -44.31
CA ARG A 107 -7.97 25.30 -44.33
C ARG A 107 -9.10 25.23 -43.32
N ARG A 108 -9.72 24.07 -43.15
CA ARG A 108 -10.82 23.87 -42.19
C ARG A 108 -10.32 23.79 -40.75
N LEU A 109 -9.14 23.19 -40.56
CA LEU A 109 -8.47 23.21 -39.27
C LEU A 109 -8.10 24.63 -38.86
N ALA A 110 -7.50 25.41 -39.77
CA ALA A 110 -7.15 26.80 -39.52
C ALA A 110 -8.39 27.66 -39.24
N ALA A 111 -9.41 27.61 -40.10
CA ALA A 111 -10.64 28.38 -39.91
C ALA A 111 -11.39 27.97 -38.62
N GLY A 112 -11.49 26.67 -38.35
CA GLY A 112 -12.16 26.16 -37.15
C GLY A 112 -11.41 26.49 -35.86
N SER A 113 -10.08 26.37 -35.86
CA SER A 113 -9.25 26.68 -34.69
C SER A 113 -9.21 28.17 -34.39
N VAL A 114 -9.19 29.03 -35.40
CA VAL A 114 -9.29 30.49 -35.22
C VAL A 114 -10.67 30.87 -34.71
N ALA A 115 -11.75 30.37 -35.31
CA ALA A 115 -13.12 30.67 -34.87
C ALA A 115 -13.36 30.20 -33.43
N MET A 116 -12.91 28.98 -33.08
CA MET A 116 -13.01 28.47 -31.72
C MET A 116 -12.13 29.27 -30.75
N GLY A 117 -10.87 29.54 -31.09
CA GLY A 117 -9.97 30.32 -30.27
C GLY A 117 -10.51 31.73 -29.98
N LEU A 118 -11.04 32.41 -30.99
CA LEU A 118 -11.72 33.71 -30.83
C LEU A 118 -12.94 33.59 -29.92
N GLY A 119 -13.74 32.52 -30.03
CA GLY A 119 -14.87 32.28 -29.15
C GLY A 119 -14.47 32.07 -27.68
N ILE A 120 -13.39 31.32 -27.42
CA ILE A 120 -12.91 31.11 -26.04
C ILE A 120 -12.30 32.41 -25.48
N CYS A 121 -11.56 33.18 -26.29
CA CYS A 121 -11.08 34.50 -25.87
C CYS A 121 -12.24 35.47 -25.61
N ALA A 122 -13.27 35.48 -26.47
CA ALA A 122 -14.46 36.30 -26.26
C ALA A 122 -15.17 35.93 -24.95
N MET A 123 -15.31 34.64 -24.65
CA MET A 123 -15.82 34.17 -23.36
C MET A 123 -14.94 34.70 -22.22
N HIS A 124 -13.62 34.52 -22.28
CA HIS A 124 -12.72 34.91 -21.20
C HIS A 124 -12.69 36.42 -20.95
N TYR A 125 -12.45 37.24 -21.97
CA TYR A 125 -12.31 38.69 -21.80
C TYR A 125 -13.64 39.39 -21.52
N THR A 126 -14.75 38.86 -22.02
CA THR A 126 -16.09 39.34 -21.61
C THR A 126 -16.36 39.00 -20.15
N GLY A 127 -15.94 37.81 -19.70
CA GLY A 127 -15.98 37.44 -18.29
C GLY A 127 -15.12 38.35 -17.41
N MET A 128 -13.94 38.77 -17.89
CA MET A 128 -13.09 39.75 -17.20
C MET A 128 -13.70 41.15 -17.15
N ALA A 129 -14.26 41.63 -18.27
CA ALA A 129 -14.94 42.92 -18.33
C ALA A 129 -16.15 42.97 -17.37
N ALA A 130 -16.71 41.82 -16.99
CA ALA A 130 -17.80 41.76 -16.02
C ALA A 130 -17.42 42.27 -14.62
N LEU A 131 -16.13 42.37 -14.28
CA LEU A 131 -15.65 42.94 -13.02
C LEU A 131 -15.95 44.44 -12.85
N ASP A 132 -16.26 45.15 -13.94
CA ASP A 132 -16.66 46.57 -13.94
C ASP A 132 -15.81 47.47 -13.01
N MET A 133 -14.54 47.65 -13.38
CA MET A 133 -13.52 48.33 -12.57
C MET A 133 -13.37 49.81 -12.93
N ALA A 134 -13.20 50.68 -11.92
CA ALA A 134 -12.90 52.09 -12.09
C ALA A 134 -11.69 52.54 -11.22
N PRO A 135 -10.65 53.18 -11.81
CA PRO A 135 -10.39 53.32 -13.24
C PRO A 135 -10.22 51.95 -13.93
N ALA A 136 -10.45 51.93 -15.25
CA ALA A 136 -10.54 50.70 -16.03
C ALA A 136 -9.25 49.87 -16.01
N VAL A 137 -9.40 48.57 -16.26
CA VAL A 137 -8.28 47.61 -16.35
C VAL A 137 -7.31 48.04 -17.44
N VAL A 138 -6.03 48.16 -17.07
CA VAL A 138 -4.95 48.45 -18.02
C VAL A 138 -4.44 47.13 -18.55
N TRP A 139 -4.48 47.00 -19.88
CA TRP A 139 -4.16 45.74 -20.55
C TRP A 139 -2.77 45.77 -21.16
N ASN A 140 -2.02 44.67 -20.99
CA ASN A 140 -0.81 44.43 -21.74
C ASN A 140 -1.16 43.74 -23.08
N PRO A 141 -1.07 44.45 -24.23
CA PRO A 141 -1.51 43.92 -25.52
C PRO A 141 -0.70 42.69 -25.98
N TRP A 142 0.57 42.56 -25.56
CA TRP A 142 1.39 41.40 -25.89
C TRP A 142 0.91 40.13 -25.20
N LEU A 143 0.52 40.22 -23.93
CA LEU A 143 -0.03 39.07 -23.19
C LEU A 143 -1.45 38.73 -23.64
N ILE A 144 -2.25 39.72 -24.06
CA ILE A 144 -3.52 39.44 -24.74
C ILE A 144 -3.27 38.68 -26.04
N GLY A 145 -2.36 39.16 -26.88
CA GLY A 145 -1.97 38.47 -28.12
C GLY A 145 -1.45 37.06 -27.87
N ALA A 146 -0.62 36.87 -26.83
CA ALA A 146 -0.12 35.55 -26.43
C ALA A 146 -1.25 34.62 -26.00
N SER A 147 -2.18 35.08 -25.14
CA SER A 147 -3.34 34.28 -24.73
C SER A 147 -4.22 33.89 -25.93
N ALA A 148 -4.45 34.80 -26.88
CA ALA A 148 -5.21 34.51 -28.09
C ALA A 148 -4.49 33.49 -29.00
N GLY A 149 -3.17 33.61 -29.14
CA GLY A 149 -2.34 32.62 -29.83
C GLY A 149 -2.44 31.24 -29.17
N ILE A 150 -2.35 31.17 -27.85
CA ILE A 150 -2.52 29.93 -27.08
C ILE A 150 -3.94 29.36 -27.32
N ALA A 151 -4.98 30.20 -27.32
CA ALA A 151 -6.36 29.77 -27.58
C ALA A 151 -6.53 29.11 -28.95
N VAL A 152 -5.94 29.69 -30.00
CA VAL A 152 -6.01 29.17 -31.37
C VAL A 152 -5.19 27.88 -31.50
N ILE A 153 -3.99 27.82 -30.93
CA ILE A 153 -3.14 26.62 -30.96
C ILE A 153 -3.80 25.47 -30.20
N ALA A 154 -4.31 25.74 -28.99
CA ALA A 154 -5.05 24.77 -28.19
C ALA A 154 -6.29 24.27 -28.94
N SER A 155 -6.99 25.18 -29.61
CA SER A 155 -8.15 24.85 -30.45
C SER A 155 -7.79 23.96 -31.64
N ALA A 156 -6.66 24.21 -32.31
CA ALA A 156 -6.17 23.38 -33.40
C ALA A 156 -5.77 21.98 -32.91
N ALA A 157 -5.02 21.90 -31.81
CA ALA A 157 -4.65 20.64 -31.19
C ALA A 157 -5.87 19.81 -30.81
N SER A 158 -6.88 20.45 -30.20
CA SER A 158 -8.14 19.83 -29.83
C SER A 158 -8.87 19.22 -31.04
N LEU A 159 -9.00 19.96 -32.14
CA LEU A 159 -9.65 19.47 -33.37
C LEU A 159 -8.90 18.31 -34.03
N VAL A 160 -7.56 18.37 -34.08
CA VAL A 160 -6.71 17.30 -34.63
C VAL A 160 -6.87 16.02 -33.81
N ILE A 161 -6.72 16.14 -32.49
CA ILE A 161 -6.89 15.02 -31.55
C ILE A 161 -8.28 14.40 -31.70
N PHE A 162 -9.32 15.24 -31.80
CA PHE A 162 -10.70 14.82 -31.95
C PHE A 162 -10.90 13.94 -33.20
N VAL A 163 -10.43 14.38 -34.36
CA VAL A 163 -10.58 13.61 -35.62
C VAL A 163 -9.66 12.40 -35.66
N TRP A 164 -8.44 12.51 -35.14
CA TRP A 164 -7.51 11.39 -35.04
C TRP A 164 -8.09 10.24 -34.21
N LEU A 165 -8.67 10.56 -33.04
CA LEU A 165 -9.34 9.57 -32.21
C LEU A 165 -10.59 8.98 -32.87
N ARG A 166 -11.35 9.79 -33.61
CA ARG A 166 -12.54 9.32 -34.34
C ARG A 166 -12.19 8.32 -35.44
N GLN A 167 -11.08 8.49 -36.15
CA GLN A 167 -10.66 7.61 -37.24
C GLN A 167 -10.15 6.23 -36.77
N ARG A 168 -9.65 6.13 -35.53
CA ARG A 168 -8.99 4.91 -35.03
C ARG A 168 -9.92 3.81 -34.46
N GLY A 169 -11.23 4.03 -34.46
CA GLY A 169 -12.21 2.99 -34.06
C GLY A 169 -12.13 2.55 -32.58
N LYS A 170 -13.12 1.77 -32.13
CA LYS A 170 -13.33 1.41 -30.70
C LYS A 170 -12.35 0.35 -30.13
N GLN A 171 -11.40 -0.19 -30.89
CA GLN A 171 -10.62 -1.39 -30.51
C GLN A 171 -9.26 -1.15 -29.82
N GLN A 172 -8.84 0.10 -29.57
CA GLN A 172 -7.64 0.38 -28.76
C GLN A 172 -7.95 1.36 -27.59
N GLY A 173 -7.41 1.06 -26.40
CA GLY A 173 -7.94 1.43 -25.08
C GLY A 173 -8.13 2.91 -24.72
N ASN A 174 -8.88 3.14 -23.62
CA ASN A 174 -9.29 4.45 -23.10
C ASN A 174 -8.14 5.41 -22.70
N GLY A 175 -6.91 4.92 -22.57
CA GLY A 175 -5.76 5.72 -22.10
C GLY A 175 -5.42 6.92 -22.99
N TYR A 176 -5.46 6.75 -24.32
CA TYR A 176 -5.19 7.87 -25.25
C TYR A 176 -6.22 9.00 -25.14
N GLN A 177 -7.45 8.69 -24.72
CA GLN A 177 -8.50 9.69 -24.54
C GLN A 177 -8.29 10.51 -23.27
N VAL A 178 -7.95 9.85 -22.17
CA VAL A 178 -7.65 10.50 -20.89
C VAL A 178 -6.44 11.42 -21.04
N GLY A 179 -5.37 10.93 -21.68
CA GLY A 179 -4.18 11.76 -21.95
C GLY A 179 -4.51 13.00 -22.79
N ALA A 180 -5.29 12.83 -23.87
CA ALA A 180 -5.74 13.93 -24.70
C ALA A 180 -6.59 14.97 -23.94
N ALA A 181 -7.47 14.51 -23.05
CA ALA A 181 -8.32 15.37 -22.24
C ALA A 181 -7.53 16.24 -21.26
N ILE A 182 -6.54 15.66 -20.59
CA ILE A 182 -5.65 16.40 -19.68
C ILE A 182 -4.87 17.48 -20.43
N VAL A 183 -4.30 17.13 -21.59
CA VAL A 183 -3.55 18.09 -22.43
C VAL A 183 -4.44 19.25 -22.86
N MET A 184 -5.68 18.98 -23.27
CA MET A 184 -6.62 20.05 -23.62
C MET A 184 -7.02 20.90 -22.40
N GLY A 185 -7.28 20.28 -21.25
CA GLY A 185 -7.61 21.00 -20.01
C GLY A 185 -6.52 21.98 -19.61
N LEU A 186 -5.26 21.52 -19.59
CA LEU A 186 -4.09 22.35 -19.33
C LEU A 186 -3.94 23.49 -20.34
N ALA A 187 -4.18 23.24 -21.62
CA ALA A 187 -4.06 24.26 -22.65
C ALA A 187 -5.13 25.37 -22.51
N VAL A 188 -6.38 24.99 -22.21
CA VAL A 188 -7.48 25.95 -22.01
C VAL A 188 -7.27 26.76 -20.73
N SER A 189 -6.85 26.14 -19.64
CA SER A 189 -6.49 26.85 -18.40
C SER A 189 -5.25 27.73 -18.57
N GLY A 190 -4.25 27.28 -19.33
CA GLY A 190 -3.07 28.07 -19.67
C GLY A 190 -3.42 29.36 -20.41
N MET A 191 -4.37 29.30 -21.36
CA MET A 191 -4.91 30.50 -21.99
C MET A 191 -5.56 31.43 -20.96
N HIS A 192 -6.43 30.89 -20.10
CA HIS A 192 -7.15 31.67 -19.11
C HIS A 192 -6.20 32.43 -18.16
N TYR A 193 -5.23 31.76 -17.55
CA TYR A 193 -4.30 32.41 -16.61
C TYR A 193 -3.32 33.36 -17.30
N THR A 194 -2.96 33.11 -18.57
CA THR A 194 -2.19 34.07 -19.37
C THR A 194 -3.02 35.34 -19.65
N GLY A 195 -4.32 35.19 -19.93
CA GLY A 195 -5.23 36.32 -20.08
C GLY A 195 -5.41 37.11 -18.79
N MET A 196 -5.46 36.43 -17.64
CA MET A 196 -5.45 37.08 -16.32
C MET A 196 -4.19 37.90 -16.07
N ALA A 197 -3.02 37.35 -16.40
CA ALA A 197 -1.75 38.04 -16.24
C ALA A 197 -1.62 39.29 -17.14
N ALA A 198 -2.43 39.38 -18.21
CA ALA A 198 -2.47 40.56 -19.07
C ALA A 198 -3.20 41.76 -18.44
N ALA A 199 -4.02 41.52 -17.40
CA ALA A 199 -4.80 42.54 -16.71
C ALA A 199 -4.00 43.15 -15.55
N SER A 200 -3.82 44.47 -15.56
CA SER A 200 -3.22 45.22 -14.46
C SER A 200 -4.18 46.26 -13.92
N PHE A 201 -4.26 46.36 -12.59
CA PHE A 201 -5.24 47.21 -11.90
C PHE A 201 -4.49 48.33 -11.18
N PRO A 202 -4.66 49.62 -11.55
CA PRO A 202 -3.98 50.74 -10.88
C PRO A 202 -4.30 50.80 -9.37
N VAL A 203 -3.33 51.20 -8.54
CA VAL A 203 -3.55 51.39 -7.10
C VAL A 203 -4.64 52.46 -6.88
N GLY A 204 -5.64 52.14 -6.07
CA GLY A 204 -6.84 52.96 -5.84
C GLY A 204 -8.07 52.54 -6.68
N SER A 205 -7.98 51.49 -7.48
CA SER A 205 -9.12 50.98 -8.25
C SER A 205 -10.20 50.35 -7.36
N VAL A 206 -11.47 50.60 -7.68
CA VAL A 206 -12.64 49.99 -7.04
C VAL A 206 -13.48 49.22 -8.05
N CYS A 207 -14.10 48.14 -7.60
CA CYS A 207 -15.03 47.32 -8.37
C CYS A 207 -16.45 47.85 -8.17
N LEU A 208 -17.15 48.20 -9.24
CA LEU A 208 -18.53 48.72 -9.15
C LEU A 208 -19.56 47.60 -9.02
N SER A 209 -19.21 46.37 -9.42
CA SER A 209 -20.10 45.21 -9.41
C SER A 209 -19.96 44.30 -8.18
N VAL A 210 -19.36 44.77 -7.09
CA VAL A 210 -19.11 43.97 -5.86
C VAL A 210 -20.39 43.33 -5.31
N ASP A 211 -21.49 44.09 -5.25
CA ASP A 211 -22.77 43.62 -4.72
C ASP A 211 -23.61 42.83 -5.74
N ALA A 212 -23.10 42.60 -6.97
CA ALA A 212 -23.85 41.90 -8.02
C ALA A 212 -23.73 40.37 -7.90
N LEU A 213 -22.70 39.78 -8.50
CA LEU A 213 -22.35 38.38 -8.33
C LEU A 213 -20.93 38.32 -7.78
N GLY A 214 -20.76 38.10 -6.48
CA GLY A 214 -19.44 38.02 -5.85
C GLY A 214 -19.35 36.87 -4.86
N GLY A 215 -18.14 36.41 -4.59
CA GLY A 215 -17.85 35.43 -3.54
C GLY A 215 -18.55 34.07 -3.69
N SER A 216 -19.14 33.57 -2.60
CA SER A 216 -19.62 32.19 -2.45
C SER A 216 -20.81 31.82 -3.35
N THR A 217 -21.64 32.79 -3.73
CA THR A 217 -22.85 32.54 -4.54
C THR A 217 -22.51 32.06 -5.95
N LEU A 218 -21.53 32.72 -6.59
CA LEU A 218 -21.06 32.31 -7.90
C LEU A 218 -20.34 30.97 -7.84
N GLY A 219 -19.51 30.74 -6.80
CA GLY A 219 -18.84 29.46 -6.58
C GLY A 219 -19.81 28.29 -6.44
N ALA A 220 -20.87 28.45 -5.62
CA ALA A 220 -21.89 27.41 -5.43
C ALA A 220 -22.67 27.10 -6.73
N MET A 221 -22.98 28.13 -7.52
CA MET A 221 -23.67 27.94 -8.81
C MET A 221 -22.82 27.13 -9.79
N VAL A 222 -21.52 27.42 -9.87
CA VAL A 222 -20.60 26.70 -10.76
C VAL A 222 -20.45 25.23 -10.36
N VAL A 223 -20.38 24.94 -9.06
CA VAL A 223 -20.30 23.56 -8.54
C VAL A 223 -21.56 22.77 -8.87
N LEU A 224 -22.75 23.33 -8.63
CA LEU A 224 -24.03 22.67 -8.88
C LEU A 224 -24.21 22.32 -10.37
N ILE A 225 -23.87 23.25 -11.26
CA ILE A 225 -23.97 23.05 -12.71
C ILE A 225 -23.00 21.95 -13.16
N SER A 226 -21.79 21.90 -12.61
CA SER A 226 -20.79 20.88 -12.95
C SER A 226 -21.25 19.47 -12.55
N LEU A 227 -21.88 19.32 -11.39
CA LEU A 227 -22.46 18.05 -10.92
C LEU A 227 -23.61 17.56 -11.81
N LEU A 228 -24.48 18.46 -12.29
CA LEU A 228 -25.59 18.11 -13.16
C LEU A 228 -25.12 17.59 -14.54
N LEU A 229 -24.01 18.11 -15.06
CA LEU A 229 -23.46 17.65 -16.34
C LEU A 229 -22.85 16.24 -16.25
N LEU A 230 -22.23 15.91 -15.12
CA LEU A 230 -21.67 14.58 -14.86
C LEU A 230 -22.75 13.50 -14.79
N THR A 231 -23.89 13.78 -14.15
CA THR A 231 -24.99 12.81 -14.04
C THR A 231 -25.66 12.53 -15.39
N LEU A 232 -25.90 13.56 -16.20
CA LEU A 232 -26.51 13.40 -17.53
C LEU A 232 -25.65 12.52 -18.47
N THR A 233 -24.33 12.63 -18.37
CA THR A 233 -23.37 11.81 -19.12
C THR A 233 -23.52 10.32 -18.80
N LEU A 234 -23.59 9.98 -17.52
CA LEU A 234 -23.69 8.59 -17.07
C LEU A 234 -24.96 7.91 -17.59
N VAL A 235 -26.08 8.62 -17.58
CA VAL A 235 -27.37 8.09 -18.04
C VAL A 235 -27.37 7.82 -19.55
N THR A 236 -26.91 8.78 -20.36
CA THR A 236 -26.86 8.61 -21.83
C THR A 236 -25.97 7.43 -22.23
N SER A 237 -24.87 7.21 -21.50
CA SER A 237 -23.99 6.06 -21.70
C SER A 237 -24.65 4.71 -21.45
N ASN A 238 -25.62 4.62 -20.55
CA ASN A 238 -26.25 3.35 -20.17
C ASN A 238 -27.29 2.90 -21.20
N ILE A 239 -28.07 3.84 -21.76
CA ILE A 239 -29.12 3.55 -22.75
C ILE A 239 -28.54 2.99 -24.05
N GLU A 240 -27.43 3.57 -24.52
CA GLU A 240 -26.79 3.19 -25.80
C GLU A 240 -26.23 1.76 -25.77
N GLN A 241 -25.73 1.31 -24.62
CA GLN A 241 -25.24 -0.05 -24.45
C GLN A 241 -26.34 -1.11 -24.63
N ARG A 242 -27.61 -0.78 -24.35
CA ARG A 242 -28.73 -1.74 -24.47
C ARG A 242 -29.15 -1.98 -25.92
N MET A 243 -29.25 -0.93 -26.74
CA MET A 243 -29.77 -1.06 -28.12
C MET A 243 -28.81 -1.80 -29.07
N HIS A 244 -27.50 -1.64 -28.91
CA HIS A 244 -26.52 -2.19 -29.86
C HIS A 244 -26.47 -3.73 -29.88
N ARG A 245 -26.97 -4.37 -28.82
CA ARG A 245 -26.96 -5.83 -28.66
C ARG A 245 -28.09 -6.54 -29.42
N GLY A 246 -29.18 -5.86 -29.79
CA GLY A 246 -30.34 -6.49 -30.45
C GLY A 246 -30.15 -6.72 -31.96
N ALA A 247 -29.61 -5.73 -32.67
CA ALA A 247 -29.57 -5.73 -34.14
C ALA A 247 -28.61 -6.75 -34.77
N VAL A 248 -27.51 -7.08 -34.09
CA VAL A 248 -26.46 -7.97 -34.62
C VAL A 248 -26.93 -9.44 -34.73
N ARG A 249 -27.91 -9.87 -33.92
CA ARG A 249 -28.32 -11.28 -33.85
C ARG A 249 -29.09 -11.77 -35.07
N LEU A 250 -29.91 -10.91 -35.67
CA LEU A 250 -30.85 -11.33 -36.71
C LEU A 250 -30.14 -11.67 -38.04
N ALA A 251 -29.19 -10.83 -38.45
CA ALA A 251 -28.52 -10.93 -39.73
C ALA A 251 -27.65 -12.20 -39.87
N GLN A 252 -27.11 -12.70 -38.75
CA GLN A 252 -26.30 -13.93 -38.76
C GLN A 252 -27.13 -15.21 -38.92
N SER A 253 -28.42 -15.22 -38.59
CA SER A 253 -29.26 -16.43 -38.62
C SER A 253 -29.52 -16.96 -40.04
N LEU A 254 -29.82 -16.06 -40.98
CA LEU A 254 -30.22 -16.43 -42.34
C LEU A 254 -29.09 -17.04 -43.19
N LYS A 255 -27.87 -16.51 -43.12
CA LYS A 255 -26.72 -17.05 -43.86
C LYS A 255 -26.31 -18.45 -43.39
N ARG A 256 -26.61 -18.80 -42.15
CA ARG A 256 -26.24 -20.09 -41.56
C ARG A 256 -27.07 -21.26 -42.12
N SER A 257 -28.36 -21.07 -42.36
CA SER A 257 -29.28 -22.19 -42.70
C SER A 257 -28.99 -22.87 -44.06
N ASN A 258 -28.42 -22.17 -45.03
CA ASN A 258 -28.23 -22.72 -46.39
C ASN A 258 -26.89 -23.45 -46.56
N ALA A 259 -25.82 -22.95 -45.92
CA ALA A 259 -24.56 -23.68 -45.81
C ALA A 259 -24.72 -24.98 -44.99
N GLU A 260 -25.66 -24.98 -44.05
CA GLU A 260 -25.97 -26.09 -43.15
C GLU A 260 -26.44 -27.36 -43.87
N LEU A 261 -27.28 -27.27 -44.92
CA LEU A 261 -27.85 -28.47 -45.55
C LEU A 261 -26.84 -29.32 -46.34
N ARG A 262 -25.97 -28.70 -47.14
CA ARG A 262 -24.90 -29.41 -47.86
C ARG A 262 -23.89 -30.00 -46.90
N ARG A 263 -23.57 -29.22 -45.87
CA ARG A 263 -22.70 -29.67 -44.80
C ARG A 263 -23.29 -30.89 -44.10
N ARG A 264 -24.60 -30.97 -43.86
CA ARG A 264 -25.24 -32.13 -43.22
C ARG A 264 -25.08 -33.46 -43.95
N ALA A 265 -25.12 -33.51 -45.29
CA ALA A 265 -24.98 -34.77 -46.03
C ALA A 265 -23.54 -35.32 -46.01
N GLU A 266 -22.54 -34.44 -46.23
CA GLU A 266 -21.12 -34.81 -46.07
C GLU A 266 -20.80 -35.14 -44.61
N LEU A 267 -21.37 -34.38 -43.67
CA LEU A 267 -21.27 -34.68 -42.25
C LEU A 267 -21.91 -36.01 -41.90
N LEU A 268 -22.96 -36.49 -42.56
CA LEU A 268 -23.55 -37.79 -42.23
C LEU A 268 -22.61 -38.94 -42.61
N ALA A 269 -22.02 -38.92 -43.81
CA ALA A 269 -21.04 -39.94 -44.21
C ALA A 269 -19.73 -39.85 -43.39
N GLN A 270 -19.25 -38.63 -43.11
CA GLN A 270 -18.14 -38.42 -42.17
C GLN A 270 -18.51 -38.81 -40.74
N ALA A 271 -19.76 -38.60 -40.31
CA ALA A 271 -20.22 -38.98 -38.97
C ALA A 271 -20.30 -40.49 -38.84
N GLU A 272 -20.76 -41.23 -39.85
CA GLU A 272 -20.73 -42.69 -39.82
C GLU A 272 -19.28 -43.22 -39.69
N GLU A 273 -18.35 -42.62 -40.42
CA GLU A 273 -16.93 -42.97 -40.36
C GLU A 273 -16.27 -42.58 -39.03
N ILE A 274 -16.45 -41.34 -38.57
CA ILE A 274 -15.90 -40.84 -37.31
C ILE A 274 -16.51 -41.57 -36.11
N ALA A 275 -17.82 -41.79 -36.13
CA ALA A 275 -18.51 -42.46 -35.03
C ALA A 275 -18.34 -43.99 -35.06
N LEU A 276 -17.60 -44.52 -36.04
CA LEU A 276 -17.40 -45.96 -36.24
C LEU A 276 -18.72 -46.73 -36.23
N ILE A 277 -19.75 -46.14 -36.84
CA ILE A 277 -21.12 -46.64 -36.84
C ILE A 277 -21.56 -46.98 -38.26
N GLY A 278 -22.23 -48.12 -38.40
CA GLY A 278 -22.77 -48.57 -39.68
C GLY A 278 -24.24 -48.95 -39.54
N SER A 279 -25.06 -48.54 -40.51
CA SER A 279 -26.46 -48.93 -40.63
C SER A 279 -26.67 -50.16 -41.53
N GLU A 280 -27.67 -50.96 -41.21
CA GLU A 280 -28.20 -52.11 -41.95
C GLU A 280 -29.71 -51.90 -42.14
N GLU A 281 -30.22 -52.15 -43.34
CA GLU A 281 -31.65 -52.23 -43.64
C GLU A 281 -31.98 -53.63 -44.15
N THR A 282 -32.68 -54.42 -43.35
CA THR A 282 -33.11 -55.78 -43.71
C THR A 282 -34.55 -55.77 -44.21
N ASP A 283 -34.78 -56.33 -45.39
CA ASP A 283 -36.13 -56.68 -45.85
C ASP A 283 -36.54 -58.00 -45.19
N LEU A 284 -37.61 -57.97 -44.39
CA LEU A 284 -38.03 -59.11 -43.56
C LEU A 284 -38.86 -60.13 -44.35
N VAL A 285 -39.28 -59.81 -45.58
CA VAL A 285 -40.02 -60.73 -46.47
C VAL A 285 -39.06 -61.59 -47.27
N THR A 286 -37.97 -61.00 -47.76
CA THR A 286 -36.95 -61.71 -48.57
C THR A 286 -35.73 -62.18 -47.76
N GLY A 287 -35.53 -61.63 -46.56
CA GLY A 287 -34.39 -61.91 -45.68
C GLY A 287 -33.07 -61.26 -46.10
N HIS A 288 -33.05 -60.47 -47.17
CA HIS A 288 -31.84 -59.80 -47.65
C HIS A 288 -31.61 -58.46 -46.94
N SER A 289 -30.35 -58.10 -46.72
CA SER A 289 -29.97 -56.85 -46.04
C SER A 289 -29.15 -55.92 -46.94
N MET A 290 -29.47 -54.64 -46.94
CA MET A 290 -28.64 -53.59 -47.51
C MET A 290 -27.75 -53.00 -46.42
N LEU A 291 -26.45 -52.88 -46.70
CA LEU A 291 -25.46 -52.40 -45.74
C LEU A 291 -24.97 -51.00 -46.13
N SER A 292 -24.85 -50.11 -45.15
CA SER A 292 -24.12 -48.85 -45.33
C SER A 292 -22.63 -49.09 -45.57
N VAL A 293 -21.96 -48.09 -46.14
CA VAL A 293 -20.51 -48.09 -46.30
C VAL A 293 -19.80 -48.18 -44.95
N GLY A 294 -20.33 -47.50 -43.93
CA GLY A 294 -19.81 -47.56 -42.55
C GLY A 294 -19.86 -48.98 -41.97
N LEU A 295 -20.96 -49.71 -42.21
CA LEU A 295 -21.12 -51.06 -41.69
C LEU A 295 -20.17 -52.08 -42.35
N CYS A 296 -19.96 -51.98 -43.66
CA CYS A 296 -18.99 -52.82 -44.38
C CYS A 296 -17.58 -52.63 -43.80
N ARG A 297 -17.16 -51.39 -43.55
CA ARG A 297 -15.86 -51.07 -42.93
C ARG A 297 -15.73 -51.62 -41.51
N LEU A 298 -16.80 -51.55 -40.70
CA LEU A 298 -16.79 -52.05 -39.32
C LEU A 298 -16.46 -53.56 -39.26
N PHE A 299 -16.92 -54.33 -40.23
CA PHE A 299 -16.63 -55.77 -40.34
C PHE A 299 -15.33 -56.10 -41.11
N GLY A 300 -14.68 -55.10 -41.71
CA GLY A 300 -13.48 -55.27 -42.53
C GLY A 300 -13.78 -55.80 -43.95
N GLU A 301 -14.94 -55.48 -44.50
CA GLU A 301 -15.44 -55.96 -45.79
C GLU A 301 -15.50 -54.81 -46.83
N PRO A 302 -15.38 -55.10 -48.14
CA PRO A 302 -15.47 -54.07 -49.17
C PRO A 302 -16.88 -53.47 -49.25
N PRO A 303 -17.04 -52.16 -49.57
CA PRO A 303 -18.35 -51.54 -49.72
C PRO A 303 -19.16 -52.22 -50.82
N THR A 304 -20.42 -52.55 -50.53
CA THR A 304 -21.35 -53.15 -51.48
C THR A 304 -22.66 -52.38 -51.53
N THR A 305 -23.20 -52.19 -52.73
CA THR A 305 -24.58 -51.73 -52.96
C THR A 305 -25.55 -52.89 -53.13
N ASP A 306 -25.04 -54.10 -53.30
CA ASP A 306 -25.85 -55.30 -53.49
C ASP A 306 -26.33 -55.85 -52.13
N PRO A 307 -27.57 -56.34 -52.03
CA PRO A 307 -28.08 -56.93 -50.81
C PRO A 307 -27.32 -58.20 -50.40
N VAL A 308 -26.99 -58.33 -49.11
CA VAL A 308 -26.34 -59.53 -48.56
C VAL A 308 -27.37 -60.60 -48.17
N ALA A 309 -26.96 -61.87 -48.26
CA ALA A 309 -27.81 -63.02 -48.00
C ALA A 309 -28.29 -63.12 -46.53
N PRO A 310 -29.42 -63.82 -46.28
CA PRO A 310 -29.93 -64.03 -44.92
C PRO A 310 -28.89 -64.65 -43.99
N GLY A 311 -28.80 -64.13 -42.75
CA GLY A 311 -27.91 -64.66 -41.70
C GLY A 311 -26.45 -64.16 -41.74
N TRP A 312 -26.09 -63.28 -42.68
CA TRP A 312 -24.71 -62.77 -42.84
C TRP A 312 -24.09 -62.16 -41.56
N LEU A 313 -24.87 -61.40 -40.80
CA LEU A 313 -24.43 -60.75 -39.55
C LEU A 313 -24.18 -61.79 -38.44
N ILE A 314 -25.06 -62.80 -38.32
CA ILE A 314 -24.98 -63.83 -37.26
C ILE A 314 -23.74 -64.70 -37.44
N ALA A 315 -23.34 -64.98 -38.68
CA ALA A 315 -22.10 -65.70 -38.98
C ALA A 315 -20.84 -65.02 -38.40
N ARG A 316 -20.88 -63.69 -38.18
CA ARG A 316 -19.78 -62.85 -37.68
C ARG A 316 -19.85 -62.56 -36.17
N VAL A 317 -20.76 -63.22 -35.45
CA VAL A 317 -20.80 -63.20 -33.98
C VAL A 317 -20.01 -64.41 -33.43
N PRO A 318 -19.27 -64.28 -32.31
CA PRO A 318 -18.58 -65.39 -31.66
C PRO A 318 -19.52 -66.57 -31.37
N ALA A 319 -19.05 -67.81 -31.54
CA ALA A 319 -19.90 -69.00 -31.45
C ALA A 319 -20.72 -69.11 -30.15
N ALA A 320 -20.16 -68.67 -29.02
CA ALA A 320 -20.83 -68.65 -27.70
C ALA A 320 -22.01 -67.67 -27.62
N GLU A 321 -22.01 -66.62 -28.44
CA GLU A 321 -23.01 -65.53 -28.40
C GLU A 321 -24.03 -65.63 -29.55
N ARG A 322 -23.82 -66.49 -30.55
CA ARG A 322 -24.70 -66.58 -31.75
C ARG A 322 -26.15 -66.86 -31.40
N GLN A 323 -26.40 -67.83 -30.53
CA GLN A 323 -27.76 -68.21 -30.15
C GLN A 323 -28.45 -67.08 -29.39
N LEU A 324 -27.73 -66.41 -28.48
CA LEU A 324 -28.25 -65.26 -27.73
C LEU A 324 -28.57 -64.08 -28.66
N VAL A 325 -27.64 -63.70 -29.55
CA VAL A 325 -27.84 -62.57 -30.47
C VAL A 325 -28.94 -62.88 -31.50
N GLN A 326 -29.06 -64.14 -31.95
CA GLN A 326 -30.15 -64.55 -32.84
C GLN A 326 -31.50 -64.50 -32.11
N SER A 327 -31.61 -65.08 -30.91
CA SER A 327 -32.84 -65.03 -30.11
C SER A 327 -33.22 -63.60 -29.75
N LEU A 328 -32.28 -62.73 -29.38
CA LEU A 328 -32.56 -61.32 -29.12
C LEU A 328 -33.06 -60.58 -30.37
N ARG A 329 -32.60 -60.94 -31.57
CA ARG A 329 -33.09 -60.34 -32.82
C ARG A 329 -34.47 -60.86 -33.24
N GLU A 330 -34.84 -62.08 -32.82
CA GLU A 330 -36.10 -62.76 -33.19
C GLU A 330 -37.21 -62.55 -32.14
N MET A 331 -36.88 -62.43 -30.85
CA MET A 331 -37.82 -62.30 -29.72
C MET A 331 -38.53 -60.94 -29.61
N MET A 332 -38.20 -59.98 -30.47
CA MET A 332 -38.66 -58.61 -30.29
C MET A 332 -39.94 -58.39 -31.09
N GLU A 333 -41.04 -58.41 -30.34
CA GLU A 333 -42.38 -58.13 -30.83
C GLU A 333 -42.50 -56.71 -31.41
N ILE A 334 -43.49 -56.58 -32.26
CA ILE A 334 -43.87 -55.43 -33.05
C ILE A 334 -43.91 -54.12 -32.19
N ASP A 335 -43.08 -53.13 -32.57
CA ASP A 335 -43.06 -51.69 -32.18
C ASP A 335 -42.03 -51.17 -31.13
N GLU A 336 -41.11 -51.98 -30.60
CA GLU A 336 -40.02 -51.46 -29.73
C GLU A 336 -38.63 -51.37 -30.40
N ALA A 337 -37.93 -50.26 -30.14
CA ALA A 337 -36.53 -50.08 -30.51
C ALA A 337 -35.64 -50.92 -29.59
N PHE A 338 -34.75 -51.72 -30.18
CA PHE A 338 -33.83 -52.55 -29.42
C PHE A 338 -32.48 -51.88 -29.25
N GLU A 339 -31.84 -52.14 -28.12
CA GLU A 339 -30.49 -51.72 -27.82
C GLU A 339 -29.80 -52.79 -26.97
N PHE A 340 -28.72 -53.36 -27.48
CA PHE A 340 -27.86 -54.22 -26.68
C PHE A 340 -26.41 -54.18 -27.16
N GLN A 341 -25.50 -54.49 -26.25
CA GLN A 341 -24.07 -54.57 -26.54
C GLN A 341 -23.68 -56.03 -26.76
N HIS A 342 -22.93 -56.30 -27.83
CA HIS A 342 -22.39 -57.63 -28.08
C HIS A 342 -21.04 -57.54 -28.80
N ARG A 343 -20.39 -58.69 -28.97
CA ARG A 343 -19.11 -58.77 -29.68
C ARG A 343 -19.31 -59.19 -31.12
N ILE A 344 -18.46 -58.66 -31.99
CA ILE A 344 -18.34 -59.08 -33.39
C ILE A 344 -16.91 -59.49 -33.71
N VAL A 345 -16.78 -60.40 -34.67
CA VAL A 345 -15.50 -60.85 -35.22
C VAL A 345 -15.35 -60.26 -36.62
N ARG A 346 -14.27 -59.50 -36.82
CA ARG A 346 -13.90 -58.93 -38.12
C ARG A 346 -13.31 -60.00 -39.04
N ARG A 347 -13.23 -59.70 -40.34
CA ARG A 347 -12.60 -60.57 -41.35
C ARG A 347 -11.14 -60.95 -41.02
N ASP A 348 -10.41 -60.11 -40.31
CA ASP A 348 -9.03 -60.34 -39.86
C ASP A 348 -8.92 -61.17 -38.56
N GLY A 349 -10.05 -61.56 -37.95
CA GLY A 349 -10.11 -62.30 -36.69
C GLY A 349 -10.13 -61.44 -35.42
N SER A 350 -9.98 -60.11 -35.51
CA SER A 350 -10.05 -59.21 -34.36
C SER A 350 -11.47 -59.06 -33.81
N VAL A 351 -11.58 -58.84 -32.50
CA VAL A 351 -12.87 -58.70 -31.80
C VAL A 351 -13.13 -57.23 -31.46
N ARG A 352 -14.34 -56.75 -31.76
CA ARG A 352 -14.81 -55.41 -31.36
C ARG A 352 -16.06 -55.52 -30.50
N THR A 353 -16.17 -54.61 -29.54
CA THR A 353 -17.39 -54.43 -28.75
C THR A 353 -18.27 -53.43 -29.47
N VAL A 354 -19.46 -53.86 -29.85
CA VAL A 354 -20.40 -53.02 -30.59
C VAL A 354 -21.68 -52.80 -29.80
N LEU A 355 -22.21 -51.59 -29.95
CA LEU A 355 -23.57 -51.27 -29.55
C LEU A 355 -24.48 -51.49 -30.75
N HIS A 356 -25.41 -52.43 -30.63
CA HIS A 356 -26.36 -52.77 -31.68
C HIS A 356 -27.73 -52.23 -31.31
N ARG A 357 -28.23 -51.33 -32.16
CA ARG A 357 -29.56 -50.73 -32.01
C ARG A 357 -30.39 -50.97 -33.24
N GLY A 358 -31.70 -51.13 -33.12
CA GLY A 358 -32.54 -51.17 -34.30
C GLY A 358 -34.03 -51.11 -33.99
N ARG A 359 -34.81 -51.04 -35.05
CA ARG A 359 -36.28 -50.98 -35.00
C ARG A 359 -36.86 -51.72 -36.19
N VAL A 360 -38.09 -52.19 -36.04
CA VAL A 360 -38.84 -52.88 -37.09
C VAL A 360 -39.96 -51.95 -37.58
N GLU A 361 -40.15 -51.91 -38.89
CA GLU A 361 -41.23 -51.21 -39.56
C GLU A 361 -42.31 -52.21 -39.98
N LEU A 362 -43.56 -51.86 -39.71
CA LEU A 362 -44.73 -52.67 -40.02
C LEU A 362 -45.40 -52.23 -41.31
N GLY A 363 -45.88 -53.20 -42.07
CA GLY A 363 -46.78 -52.97 -43.20
C GLY A 363 -48.19 -52.62 -42.74
N ALA A 364 -49.02 -52.16 -43.69
CA ALA A 364 -50.41 -51.78 -43.43
C ALA A 364 -51.29 -52.96 -42.96
N ASP A 365 -50.83 -54.21 -43.10
CA ASP A 365 -51.45 -55.44 -42.62
C ASP A 365 -51.01 -55.84 -41.19
N GLY A 366 -50.21 -54.99 -40.53
CA GLY A 366 -49.67 -55.23 -39.20
C GLY A 366 -48.50 -56.22 -39.17
N LYS A 367 -47.99 -56.68 -40.32
CA LYS A 367 -46.84 -57.60 -40.38
C LYS A 367 -45.53 -56.83 -40.51
N PRO A 368 -44.44 -57.31 -39.90
CA PRO A 368 -43.14 -56.67 -40.03
C PRO A 368 -42.59 -56.84 -41.45
N ILE A 369 -42.32 -55.71 -42.13
CA ILE A 369 -41.85 -55.69 -43.53
C ILE A 369 -40.36 -55.37 -43.62
N ARG A 370 -39.81 -54.61 -42.69
CA ARG A 370 -38.43 -54.10 -42.77
C ARG A 370 -37.84 -53.87 -41.39
N ARG A 371 -36.53 -54.02 -41.25
CA ARG A 371 -35.79 -53.70 -40.03
C ARG A 371 -34.64 -52.76 -40.33
N HIS A 372 -34.54 -51.68 -39.58
CA HIS A 372 -33.39 -50.77 -39.62
C HIS A 372 -32.55 -50.99 -38.36
N ALA A 373 -31.27 -51.28 -38.51
CA ALA A 373 -30.34 -51.45 -37.42
C ALA A 373 -29.08 -50.60 -37.62
N THR A 374 -28.41 -50.25 -36.54
CA THR A 374 -27.11 -49.58 -36.50
C THR A 374 -26.19 -50.31 -35.55
N LEU A 375 -24.92 -50.45 -35.93
CA LEU A 375 -23.87 -51.03 -35.11
C LEU A 375 -22.75 -50.02 -34.94
N GLN A 376 -22.43 -49.65 -33.70
CA GLN A 376 -21.38 -48.70 -33.37
C GLN A 376 -20.22 -49.37 -32.65
N ASP A 377 -18.97 -49.15 -33.08
CA ASP A 377 -17.78 -49.54 -32.30
C ASP A 377 -17.63 -48.62 -31.07
N ILE A 378 -17.75 -49.19 -29.87
CA ILE A 378 -17.65 -48.44 -28.61
C ILE A 378 -16.37 -48.80 -27.83
N THR A 379 -15.40 -49.44 -28.49
CA THR A 379 -14.21 -49.97 -27.80
C THR A 379 -13.39 -48.85 -27.15
N ALA A 380 -12.93 -47.86 -27.93
CA ALA A 380 -12.08 -46.77 -27.41
C ALA A 380 -12.82 -45.77 -26.52
N ARG A 381 -14.12 -45.52 -26.77
CA ARG A 381 -14.95 -44.65 -25.93
C ARG A 381 -15.02 -45.17 -24.51
N ARG A 382 -15.24 -46.47 -24.35
CA ARG A 382 -15.32 -47.11 -23.04
C ARG A 382 -13.99 -47.02 -22.27
N GLU A 383 -12.87 -47.12 -22.99
CA GLU A 383 -11.54 -46.96 -22.41
C GLU A 383 -11.25 -45.50 -22.02
N ALA A 384 -11.67 -44.53 -22.84
CA ALA A 384 -11.43 -43.10 -22.63
C ALA A 384 -12.37 -42.44 -21.60
N GLU A 385 -13.66 -42.82 -21.53
CA GLU A 385 -14.61 -42.30 -20.54
C GLU A 385 -14.13 -42.60 -19.11
N GLN A 386 -13.54 -43.78 -18.92
CA GLN A 386 -12.94 -44.15 -17.65
C GLN A 386 -11.75 -43.23 -17.31
N ALA A 387 -10.90 -42.88 -18.28
CA ALA A 387 -9.73 -42.03 -18.07
C ALA A 387 -10.07 -40.52 -17.93
N LEU A 388 -11.08 -40.02 -18.65
CA LEU A 388 -11.52 -38.61 -18.61
C LEU A 388 -12.20 -38.28 -17.28
N HIS A 389 -12.97 -39.21 -16.72
CA HIS A 389 -13.57 -39.07 -15.40
C HIS A 389 -12.49 -38.79 -14.35
N ASP A 390 -11.38 -39.52 -14.41
CA ASP A 390 -10.25 -39.34 -13.49
C ASP A 390 -9.54 -37.99 -13.72
N LEU A 391 -9.36 -37.54 -14.97
CA LEU A 391 -8.66 -36.29 -15.31
C LEU A 391 -9.45 -35.01 -14.96
N ILE A 392 -10.78 -35.05 -15.07
CA ILE A 392 -11.64 -33.87 -14.84
C ILE A 392 -11.83 -33.60 -13.36
N HIS A 393 -11.80 -34.64 -12.52
CA HIS A 393 -12.14 -34.51 -11.12
C HIS A 393 -10.93 -34.58 -10.20
N VAL A 394 -9.77 -35.07 -10.65
CA VAL A 394 -8.56 -35.23 -9.83
C VAL A 394 -7.39 -34.45 -10.43
N ASP A 395 -6.63 -33.76 -9.59
CA ASP A 395 -5.35 -33.18 -9.97
C ASP A 395 -4.29 -34.27 -10.14
N ALA A 396 -3.72 -34.38 -11.34
CA ALA A 396 -2.80 -35.47 -11.71
C ALA A 396 -1.44 -35.41 -10.99
N ALA A 397 -1.02 -34.24 -10.50
CA ALA A 397 0.27 -34.08 -9.82
C ALA A 397 0.17 -34.43 -8.32
N ILE A 398 -0.99 -34.21 -7.70
CA ILE A 398 -1.18 -34.30 -6.25
C ILE A 398 -2.11 -35.46 -5.86
N GLY A 399 -2.97 -35.93 -6.76
CA GLY A 399 -3.93 -37.01 -6.52
C GLY A 399 -5.08 -36.63 -5.59
N LEU A 400 -5.36 -35.34 -5.45
CA LEU A 400 -6.54 -34.79 -4.75
C LEU A 400 -7.60 -34.37 -5.77
N PRO A 401 -8.89 -34.36 -5.37
CA PRO A 401 -9.91 -33.70 -6.15
C PRO A 401 -9.52 -32.28 -6.54
N ASN A 402 -9.83 -31.85 -7.75
CA ASN A 402 -9.53 -30.50 -8.21
C ASN A 402 -10.71 -29.54 -7.95
N ARG A 403 -10.53 -28.27 -8.31
CA ARG A 403 -11.56 -27.24 -8.16
C ARG A 403 -12.92 -27.64 -8.78
N THR A 404 -12.93 -28.35 -9.91
CA THR A 404 -14.17 -28.77 -10.58
C THR A 404 -14.96 -29.75 -9.71
N ALA A 405 -14.28 -30.76 -9.17
CA ALA A 405 -14.90 -31.71 -8.25
C ALA A 405 -15.40 -31.02 -6.97
N LEU A 406 -14.64 -30.05 -6.43
CA LEU A 406 -15.06 -29.27 -5.26
C LEU A 406 -16.36 -28.50 -5.53
N MET A 407 -16.47 -27.84 -6.69
CA MET A 407 -17.67 -27.04 -7.02
C MET A 407 -18.90 -27.91 -7.16
N GLN A 408 -18.76 -29.08 -7.80
CA GLN A 408 -19.85 -30.04 -7.91
C GLN A 408 -20.28 -30.53 -6.52
N ARG A 409 -19.32 -30.90 -5.68
CA ARG A 409 -19.61 -31.35 -4.32
C ARG A 409 -20.26 -30.25 -3.48
N LEU A 410 -19.78 -29.01 -3.54
CA LEU A 410 -20.40 -27.87 -2.87
C LEU A 410 -21.83 -27.67 -3.33
N LEU A 411 -22.11 -27.74 -4.64
CA LEU A 411 -23.46 -27.59 -5.17
C LEU A 411 -24.40 -28.69 -4.66
N GLU A 412 -23.96 -29.95 -4.67
CA GLU A 412 -24.70 -31.06 -4.06
C GLU A 412 -24.96 -30.82 -2.58
N THR A 413 -23.92 -30.41 -1.84
CA THR A 413 -23.97 -30.24 -0.38
C THR A 413 -24.83 -29.04 0.03
N THR A 414 -24.78 -27.91 -0.68
CA THR A 414 -25.60 -26.72 -0.44
C THR A 414 -27.08 -27.01 -0.70
N LEU A 415 -27.41 -27.80 -1.72
CA LEU A 415 -28.79 -28.23 -1.99
C LEU A 415 -29.34 -29.12 -0.87
N THR A 416 -28.54 -30.08 -0.36
CA THR A 416 -28.97 -30.93 0.76
C THR A 416 -29.03 -30.17 2.07
N ALA A 417 -28.07 -29.28 2.34
CA ALA A 417 -27.99 -28.50 3.58
C ALA A 417 -29.17 -27.53 3.76
N GLN A 418 -29.69 -26.94 2.67
CA GLN A 418 -30.92 -26.13 2.71
C GLN A 418 -32.15 -26.93 3.17
N SER A 419 -32.20 -28.24 2.88
CA SER A 419 -33.31 -29.10 3.28
C SER A 419 -33.17 -29.70 4.69
N GLU A 420 -31.93 -29.75 5.22
CA GLU A 420 -31.58 -30.43 6.48
C GLU A 420 -31.17 -29.48 7.63
N ASP A 421 -31.23 -28.15 7.42
CA ASP A 421 -30.80 -27.11 8.39
C ASP A 421 -29.34 -27.29 8.87
N ARG A 422 -28.44 -27.60 7.92
CA ARG A 422 -26.99 -27.78 8.17
C ARG A 422 -26.21 -26.57 7.69
N ASN A 423 -25.17 -26.20 8.43
CA ASN A 423 -24.22 -25.17 8.01
C ASN A 423 -23.05 -25.79 7.25
N ILE A 424 -22.66 -25.13 6.16
CA ILE A 424 -21.50 -25.53 5.36
C ILE A 424 -20.37 -24.54 5.64
N SER A 425 -19.19 -25.07 5.95
CA SER A 425 -17.98 -24.27 6.12
C SER A 425 -16.97 -24.64 5.05
N LEU A 426 -16.46 -23.64 4.35
CA LEU A 426 -15.38 -23.80 3.39
C LEU A 426 -14.13 -23.13 3.93
N LEU A 427 -13.07 -23.92 4.07
CA LEU A 427 -11.75 -23.46 4.50
C LEU A 427 -10.82 -23.47 3.29
N VAL A 428 -10.24 -22.31 2.95
CA VAL A 428 -9.20 -22.19 1.93
C VAL A 428 -7.85 -22.05 2.62
N ILE A 429 -6.94 -22.99 2.35
CA ILE A 429 -5.61 -23.07 2.95
C ILE A 429 -4.57 -22.68 1.90
N GLY A 430 -3.87 -21.56 2.09
CA GLY A 430 -2.78 -21.13 1.23
C GLY A 430 -1.42 -21.36 1.87
N ILE A 431 -0.55 -22.15 1.23
CA ILE A 431 0.84 -22.35 1.69
C ILE A 431 1.65 -21.09 1.42
N ASP A 432 2.26 -20.52 2.46
CA ASP A 432 3.01 -19.28 2.38
C ASP A 432 4.33 -19.46 1.64
N GLN A 433 4.75 -18.44 0.88
CA GLN A 433 6.01 -18.40 0.13
C GLN A 433 6.26 -19.61 -0.79
N PHE A 434 5.23 -20.41 -1.13
CA PHE A 434 5.35 -21.60 -1.97
C PHE A 434 6.06 -21.32 -3.30
N ARG A 435 5.77 -20.18 -3.93
CA ARG A 435 6.40 -19.77 -5.21
C ARG A 435 7.90 -19.48 -5.06
N LEU A 436 8.30 -18.77 -4.00
CA LEU A 436 9.71 -18.51 -3.67
C LEU A 436 10.46 -19.82 -3.33
N GLY A 437 9.76 -20.76 -2.67
CA GLY A 437 10.25 -22.12 -2.42
C GLY A 437 10.43 -22.92 -3.71
N GLN A 438 9.47 -22.89 -4.64
CA GLN A 438 9.57 -23.54 -5.95
C GLN A 438 10.72 -22.98 -6.80
N GLU A 439 10.95 -21.66 -6.77
CA GLU A 439 12.05 -21.00 -7.48
C GLU A 439 13.42 -21.38 -6.90
N SER A 440 13.50 -21.62 -5.58
CA SER A 440 14.74 -21.94 -4.89
C SER A 440 15.08 -23.45 -4.87
N LEU A 441 14.07 -24.31 -4.79
CA LEU A 441 14.21 -25.78 -4.64
C LEU A 441 13.98 -26.55 -5.95
N GLY A 442 13.46 -25.87 -6.99
CA GLY A 442 13.11 -26.47 -8.27
C GLY A 442 11.69 -27.07 -8.30
N TYR A 443 11.10 -27.11 -9.50
CA TYR A 443 9.71 -27.54 -9.71
C TYR A 443 9.41 -28.95 -9.18
N ALA A 444 10.32 -29.90 -9.35
CA ALA A 444 10.13 -31.28 -8.90
C ALA A 444 10.06 -31.43 -7.37
N ALA A 445 10.87 -30.65 -6.62
CA ALA A 445 10.83 -30.62 -5.16
C ALA A 445 9.56 -29.92 -4.65
N GLY A 446 9.12 -28.86 -5.33
CA GLY A 446 7.85 -28.19 -5.04
C GLY A 446 6.63 -29.10 -5.22
N ASP A 447 6.59 -29.90 -6.29
CA ASP A 447 5.50 -30.86 -6.52
C ASP A 447 5.51 -32.01 -5.50
N HIS A 448 6.70 -32.39 -4.99
CA HIS A 448 6.81 -33.36 -3.90
C HIS A 448 6.30 -32.77 -2.58
N LEU A 449 6.64 -31.51 -2.28
CA LEU A 449 6.12 -30.81 -1.10
C LEU A 449 4.59 -30.75 -1.11
N LEU A 450 3.97 -30.40 -2.24
CA LEU A 450 2.51 -30.35 -2.38
C LEU A 450 1.84 -31.71 -2.12
N ARG A 451 2.46 -32.81 -2.56
CA ARG A 451 1.97 -34.18 -2.27
C ARG A 451 2.03 -34.51 -0.78
N LEU A 452 3.11 -34.12 -0.10
CA LEU A 452 3.24 -34.33 1.34
C LEU A 452 2.25 -33.47 2.14
N VAL A 453 2.05 -32.21 1.74
CA VAL A 453 1.02 -31.32 2.31
C VAL A 453 -0.36 -31.96 2.13
N ALA A 454 -0.72 -32.40 0.93
CA ALA A 454 -1.98 -33.07 0.65
C ALA A 454 -2.22 -34.31 1.53
N GLN A 455 -1.18 -35.13 1.72
CA GLN A 455 -1.25 -36.30 2.61
C GLN A 455 -1.47 -35.89 4.07
N ARG A 456 -0.81 -34.83 4.53
CA ARG A 456 -0.95 -34.34 5.91
C ARG A 456 -2.33 -33.74 6.16
N LEU A 457 -2.87 -32.97 5.21
CA LEU A 457 -4.23 -32.44 5.29
C LEU A 457 -5.27 -33.57 5.42
N ARG A 458 -5.10 -34.69 4.69
CA ARG A 458 -5.96 -35.89 4.83
C ARG A 458 -5.86 -36.55 6.20
N GLN A 459 -4.69 -36.51 6.84
CA GLN A 459 -4.48 -37.09 8.17
C GLN A 459 -5.06 -36.21 9.28
N VAL A 460 -4.94 -34.89 9.16
CA VAL A 460 -5.46 -33.92 10.13
C VAL A 460 -6.99 -33.85 10.09
N ALA A 461 -7.57 -34.01 8.90
CA ALA A 461 -9.01 -33.88 8.68
C ALA A 461 -9.63 -35.13 8.03
N PRO A 462 -9.63 -36.30 8.71
CA PRO A 462 -10.20 -37.53 8.17
C PRO A 462 -11.74 -37.48 8.07
N GLU A 463 -12.37 -36.66 8.90
CA GLU A 463 -13.82 -36.44 8.94
C GLU A 463 -14.30 -35.34 7.97
N ALA A 464 -13.39 -34.78 7.14
CA ALA A 464 -13.79 -33.78 6.15
C ALA A 464 -14.57 -34.41 5.01
N ASP A 465 -15.65 -33.75 4.57
CA ASP A 465 -16.46 -34.23 3.45
C ASP A 465 -15.66 -34.28 2.15
N MET A 466 -14.72 -33.34 2.00
CA MET A 466 -13.84 -33.26 0.84
C MET A 466 -12.60 -32.41 1.12
N ILE A 467 -11.46 -32.86 0.59
CA ILE A 467 -10.23 -32.05 0.46
C ILE A 467 -9.93 -31.92 -1.02
N ALA A 468 -9.71 -30.69 -1.50
CA ALA A 468 -9.44 -30.39 -2.89
C ALA A 468 -8.22 -29.50 -3.07
N TYR A 469 -7.57 -29.59 -4.22
CA TYR A 469 -6.49 -28.69 -4.63
C TYR A 469 -7.02 -27.62 -5.58
N LEU A 470 -6.74 -26.35 -5.26
CA LEU A 470 -7.21 -25.19 -6.01
C LEU A 470 -6.16 -24.62 -6.97
N GLY A 471 -4.89 -25.03 -6.82
CA GLY A 471 -3.77 -24.56 -7.63
C GLY A 471 -2.84 -23.61 -6.86
N ALA A 472 -1.61 -23.43 -7.36
CA ALA A 472 -0.61 -22.48 -6.85
C ALA A 472 -0.33 -22.56 -5.33
N GLY A 473 -0.38 -23.76 -4.75
CA GLY A 473 -0.17 -23.97 -3.31
C GLY A 473 -1.42 -23.70 -2.45
N GLU A 474 -2.61 -23.64 -3.05
CA GLU A 474 -3.88 -23.48 -2.34
C GLU A 474 -4.68 -24.79 -2.31
N PHE A 475 -5.24 -25.08 -1.14
CA PHE A 475 -6.12 -26.22 -0.89
C PHE A 475 -7.46 -25.71 -0.37
N ALA A 476 -8.50 -26.53 -0.54
CA ALA A 476 -9.82 -26.29 0.00
C ALA A 476 -10.27 -27.50 0.82
N LEU A 477 -10.93 -27.23 1.93
CA LEU A 477 -11.49 -28.23 2.81
C LEU A 477 -12.96 -27.91 3.08
N LEU A 478 -13.83 -28.88 2.80
CA LEU A 478 -15.27 -28.78 2.96
C LEU A 478 -15.73 -29.53 4.21
N LEU A 479 -16.50 -28.85 5.06
CA LEU A 479 -17.14 -29.41 6.25
C LEU A 479 -18.64 -29.13 6.23
N SER A 480 -19.42 -30.14 6.60
CA SER A 480 -20.87 -30.05 6.82
C SER A 480 -21.23 -30.50 8.22
N GLY A 481 -21.87 -29.63 9.02
CA GLY A 481 -22.21 -29.92 10.41
C GLY A 481 -23.60 -29.39 10.80
N PRO A 482 -24.18 -29.87 11.92
CA PRO A 482 -25.46 -29.36 12.42
C PRO A 482 -25.32 -27.94 13.00
N GLY A 483 -26.15 -26.99 12.52
CA GLY A 483 -26.48 -25.69 13.13
C GLY A 483 -25.35 -24.85 13.78
N GLU A 484 -25.66 -24.24 14.94
CA GLU A 484 -24.82 -23.28 15.70
C GLU A 484 -23.41 -23.78 16.06
N ALA A 485 -23.12 -25.09 15.95
CA ALA A 485 -21.79 -25.66 16.18
C ALA A 485 -20.84 -25.52 14.97
N GLY A 486 -21.34 -25.07 13.81
CA GLY A 486 -20.58 -25.01 12.55
C GLY A 486 -19.38 -24.07 12.55
N GLU A 487 -19.52 -22.87 13.14
CA GLU A 487 -18.43 -21.88 13.21
C GLU A 487 -17.32 -22.33 14.18
N ALA A 488 -17.69 -22.84 15.36
CA ALA A 488 -16.74 -23.37 16.34
C ALA A 488 -15.98 -24.61 15.81
N ALA A 489 -16.66 -25.48 15.05
CA ALA A 489 -16.04 -26.63 14.39
C ALA A 489 -15.09 -26.19 13.27
N ALA A 490 -15.48 -25.20 12.46
CA ALA A 490 -14.63 -24.64 11.41
C ALA A 490 -13.39 -23.95 12.01
N GLN A 491 -13.55 -23.23 13.12
CA GLN A 491 -12.44 -22.60 13.84
C GLN A 491 -11.47 -23.65 14.43
N GLY A 492 -12.01 -24.70 15.06
CA GLY A 492 -11.20 -25.81 15.58
C GLY A 492 -10.42 -26.53 14.47
N MET A 493 -11.07 -26.79 13.32
CA MET A 493 -10.42 -27.40 12.17
C MET A 493 -9.37 -26.48 11.54
N ALA A 494 -9.66 -25.19 11.39
CA ALA A 494 -8.69 -24.21 10.87
C ALA A 494 -7.42 -24.17 11.74
N ARG A 495 -7.57 -24.26 13.06
CA ARG A 495 -6.43 -24.33 13.99
C ARG A 495 -5.63 -25.62 13.82
N ALA A 496 -6.30 -26.77 13.76
CA ALA A 496 -5.65 -28.06 13.56
C ALA A 496 -4.89 -28.13 12.22
N LEU A 497 -5.42 -27.52 11.16
CA LEU A 497 -4.76 -27.44 9.85
C LEU A 497 -3.49 -26.58 9.89
N VAL A 498 -3.55 -25.42 10.56
CA VAL A 498 -2.36 -24.56 10.74
C VAL A 498 -1.29 -25.28 11.54
N ASP A 499 -1.66 -25.89 12.67
CA ASP A 499 -0.71 -26.60 13.54
C ASP A 499 -0.11 -27.83 12.82
N GLY A 500 -0.92 -28.59 12.07
CA GLY A 500 -0.44 -29.75 11.32
C GLY A 500 0.48 -29.40 10.14
N VAL A 501 0.26 -28.27 9.46
CA VAL A 501 1.17 -27.85 8.37
C VAL A 501 2.49 -27.32 8.92
N ALA A 502 2.51 -26.78 10.14
CA ALA A 502 3.73 -26.27 10.77
C ALA A 502 4.78 -27.35 11.09
N ASP A 503 4.37 -28.62 11.18
CA ASP A 503 5.30 -29.74 11.33
C ASP A 503 6.26 -29.84 10.13
N PRO A 504 7.54 -30.24 10.35
CA PRO A 504 8.50 -30.33 9.26
C PRO A 504 8.12 -31.35 8.18
N PHE A 505 8.42 -31.03 6.92
CA PHE A 505 8.30 -31.93 5.77
C PHE A 505 9.68 -32.44 5.38
N HIS A 506 9.84 -33.75 5.24
CA HIS A 506 11.10 -34.36 4.80
C HIS A 506 11.05 -34.64 3.30
N ILE A 507 11.92 -33.96 2.53
CA ILE A 507 12.13 -34.20 1.11
C ILE A 507 13.57 -34.67 0.93
N ASP A 508 13.74 -35.93 0.58
CA ASP A 508 15.03 -36.63 0.54
C ASP A 508 15.78 -36.52 1.88
N ALA A 509 16.89 -35.77 1.92
CA ALA A 509 17.69 -35.53 3.13
C ALA A 509 17.45 -34.16 3.78
N THR A 510 16.53 -33.34 3.25
CA THR A 510 16.30 -31.95 3.69
C THR A 510 14.98 -31.83 4.44
N GLU A 511 15.00 -31.09 5.54
CA GLU A 511 13.82 -30.74 6.33
C GLU A 511 13.31 -29.36 5.92
N ILE A 512 12.01 -29.26 5.61
CA ILE A 512 11.36 -28.04 5.12
C ILE A 512 10.23 -27.68 6.07
N PHE A 513 10.28 -26.48 6.61
CA PHE A 513 9.20 -25.90 7.40
C PHE A 513 8.30 -25.06 6.50
N ALA A 514 7.00 -25.32 6.52
CA ALA A 514 6.02 -24.53 5.79
C ALA A 514 5.00 -23.92 6.76
N THR A 515 4.55 -22.71 6.45
CA THR A 515 3.43 -22.06 7.13
C THR A 515 2.25 -21.95 6.17
N CYS A 516 1.04 -21.82 6.71
CA CYS A 516 -0.15 -21.62 5.88
C CYS A 516 -1.08 -20.58 6.47
N ALA A 517 -1.80 -19.89 5.60
CA ALA A 517 -2.90 -19.01 5.98
C ALA A 517 -4.24 -19.68 5.65
N VAL A 518 -5.20 -19.62 6.56
CA VAL A 518 -6.51 -20.24 6.40
C VAL A 518 -7.60 -19.17 6.38
N GLY A 519 -8.36 -19.12 5.30
CA GLY A 519 -9.55 -18.29 5.17
C GLY A 519 -10.81 -19.13 5.31
N VAL A 520 -11.78 -18.64 6.08
CA VAL A 520 -13.04 -19.33 6.34
C VAL A 520 -14.21 -18.49 5.83
N ALA A 521 -15.15 -19.15 5.16
CA ALA A 521 -16.47 -18.59 4.85
C ALA A 521 -17.57 -19.63 5.11
N LEU A 522 -18.72 -19.15 5.55
CA LEU A 522 -19.87 -19.96 5.96
C LEU A 522 -21.05 -19.79 4.99
N CYS A 523 -21.76 -20.87 4.72
CA CYS A 523 -23.04 -20.82 3.99
C CYS A 523 -24.15 -21.32 4.92
N PRO A 524 -25.26 -20.57 5.09
CA PRO A 524 -25.66 -19.38 4.31
C PRO A 524 -25.18 -18.02 4.85
N ALA A 525 -24.53 -17.95 6.01
CA ALA A 525 -24.26 -16.68 6.70
C ALA A 525 -23.40 -15.68 5.89
N ASP A 526 -22.34 -16.18 5.26
CA ASP A 526 -21.40 -15.39 4.48
C ASP A 526 -21.62 -15.51 3.00
N ALA A 527 -22.42 -16.42 2.46
CA ALA A 527 -22.64 -16.61 1.02
C ALA A 527 -23.90 -17.41 0.71
N ASP A 528 -24.61 -17.03 -0.35
CA ASP A 528 -25.84 -17.70 -0.79
C ASP A 528 -25.58 -18.81 -1.83
N GLY A 529 -24.33 -18.96 -2.29
CA GLY A 529 -23.98 -19.96 -3.30
C GLY A 529 -22.51 -20.36 -3.35
N PRO A 530 -22.18 -21.48 -4.04
CA PRO A 530 -20.84 -22.08 -4.04
C PRO A 530 -19.71 -21.17 -4.52
N ASP A 531 -19.92 -20.43 -5.61
CA ASP A 531 -18.88 -19.55 -6.17
C ASP A 531 -18.53 -18.41 -5.21
N GLU A 532 -19.55 -17.78 -4.64
CA GLU A 532 -19.39 -16.69 -3.68
C GLU A 532 -18.72 -17.17 -2.40
N LEU A 533 -19.05 -18.39 -1.94
CA LEU A 533 -18.43 -19.02 -0.78
C LEU A 533 -16.92 -19.22 -0.98
N VAL A 534 -16.50 -19.67 -2.17
CA VAL A 534 -15.08 -19.89 -2.51
C VAL A 534 -14.31 -18.58 -2.61
N ASP A 535 -14.89 -17.58 -3.27
CA ASP A 535 -14.24 -16.28 -3.45
C ASP A 535 -14.07 -15.57 -2.11
N ARG A 536 -15.09 -15.66 -1.23
CA ARG A 536 -15.06 -15.10 0.12
C ARG A 536 -14.03 -15.81 1.00
N ALA A 537 -14.01 -17.15 1.01
CA ALA A 537 -13.01 -17.90 1.76
C ALA A 537 -11.57 -17.60 1.28
N ARG A 538 -11.36 -17.47 -0.04
CA ARG A 538 -10.05 -17.12 -0.61
C ARG A 538 -9.62 -15.69 -0.25
N ALA A 539 -10.53 -14.73 -0.31
CA ALA A 539 -10.25 -13.35 0.09
C ALA A 539 -9.83 -13.28 1.57
N SER A 540 -10.52 -14.02 2.43
CA SER A 540 -10.14 -14.14 3.85
C SER A 540 -8.78 -14.83 4.02
N ALA A 541 -8.44 -15.84 3.23
CA ALA A 541 -7.13 -16.51 3.30
C ALA A 541 -5.99 -15.54 2.91
N GLN A 542 -6.23 -14.68 1.91
CA GLN A 542 -5.28 -13.65 1.53
C GLN A 542 -5.13 -12.59 2.62
N GLN A 543 -6.22 -12.20 3.28
CA GLN A 543 -6.17 -11.28 4.42
C GLN A 543 -5.40 -11.90 5.59
N ALA A 544 -5.68 -13.17 5.93
CA ALA A 544 -4.95 -13.91 6.96
C ALA A 544 -3.44 -13.91 6.71
N ARG A 545 -3.02 -14.03 5.44
CA ARG A 545 -1.61 -13.96 5.03
C ARG A 545 -1.00 -12.56 5.18
N GLU A 546 -1.78 -11.50 4.97
CA GLU A 546 -1.31 -10.12 5.14
C GLU A 546 -1.20 -9.72 6.62
N GLU A 547 -1.98 -10.34 7.50
CA GLU A 547 -1.97 -10.11 8.96
C GLU A 547 -0.87 -10.92 9.69
N GLY A 548 -0.31 -11.97 9.06
CA GLY A 548 0.84 -12.72 9.56
C GLY A 548 1.00 -14.12 8.93
N THR A 549 2.07 -14.84 9.26
CA THR A 549 2.21 -16.28 8.93
C THR A 549 1.41 -17.12 9.93
N ASN A 550 0.76 -18.21 9.50
CA ASN A 550 -0.12 -19.04 10.34
C ASN A 550 -1.41 -18.33 10.81
N GLY A 551 -1.92 -17.39 10.00
CA GLY A 551 -3.15 -16.65 10.26
C GLY A 551 -4.43 -17.43 9.92
N ILE A 552 -5.51 -17.19 10.67
CA ILE A 552 -6.87 -17.66 10.37
C ILE A 552 -7.78 -16.44 10.30
N CYS A 553 -8.53 -16.27 9.21
CA CYS A 553 -9.44 -15.12 9.03
C CYS A 553 -10.82 -15.58 8.52
N PHE A 554 -11.88 -15.02 9.08
CA PHE A 554 -13.27 -15.24 8.66
C PHE A 554 -13.74 -14.07 7.79
N TYR A 555 -14.61 -14.34 6.82
CA TYR A 555 -15.08 -13.33 5.87
C TYR A 555 -15.94 -12.22 6.53
N THR A 556 -15.75 -10.97 6.09
CA THR A 556 -16.63 -9.82 6.40
C THR A 556 -16.76 -8.87 5.19
N ALA A 557 -17.94 -8.25 4.98
CA ALA A 557 -18.22 -7.47 3.76
C ALA A 557 -17.43 -6.14 3.63
N GLU A 558 -17.03 -5.51 4.74
CA GLU A 558 -16.29 -4.24 4.72
C GLU A 558 -14.82 -4.40 4.27
N ALA A 559 -14.23 -5.58 4.46
CA ALA A 559 -12.84 -5.85 4.13
C ALA A 559 -12.58 -5.85 2.60
N ASN A 560 -13.55 -6.27 1.79
CA ASN A 560 -13.36 -6.47 0.34
C ASN A 560 -13.34 -5.16 -0.47
N VAL A 561 -14.08 -4.12 -0.05
CA VAL A 561 -14.08 -2.80 -0.72
C VAL A 561 -12.71 -2.10 -0.59
N ARG A 562 -12.02 -2.29 0.53
CA ARG A 562 -10.69 -1.71 0.78
C ARG A 562 -9.61 -2.29 -0.15
N ALA A 563 -9.75 -3.55 -0.56
CA ALA A 563 -8.78 -4.22 -1.44
C ALA A 563 -8.75 -3.62 -2.86
N SER A 564 -9.89 -3.23 -3.44
CA SER A 564 -9.96 -2.69 -4.81
C SER A 564 -9.43 -1.25 -4.93
N ALA A 565 -9.65 -0.39 -3.93
CA ALA A 565 -9.15 0.99 -3.93
C ALA A 565 -7.61 1.06 -3.94
N ARG A 566 -6.97 0.08 -3.30
CA ARG A 566 -5.51 -0.02 -3.16
C ARG A 566 -4.79 -0.17 -4.51
N LEU A 567 -5.32 -0.99 -5.42
CA LEU A 567 -4.72 -1.25 -6.74
C LEU A 567 -4.69 0.00 -7.64
N ALA A 568 -5.68 0.89 -7.53
CA ALA A 568 -5.74 2.12 -8.32
C ALA A 568 -4.71 3.18 -7.86
N ASN A 569 -4.44 3.22 -6.54
CA ASN A 569 -3.46 4.13 -5.95
C ASN A 569 -2.03 3.81 -6.40
N GLU A 570 -1.72 2.53 -6.61
CA GLU A 570 -0.37 2.06 -6.96
C GLU A 570 0.08 2.57 -8.33
N ALA A 571 -0.79 2.44 -9.32
CA ALA A 571 -0.54 2.93 -10.67
C ALA A 571 -0.48 4.47 -10.76
N GLY A 572 -1.15 5.17 -9.84
CA GLY A 572 -1.12 6.63 -9.75
C GLY A 572 0.23 7.14 -9.21
N LEU A 573 0.71 6.54 -8.13
CA LEU A 573 1.88 7.03 -7.39
C LEU A 573 3.17 6.98 -8.23
N ARG A 574 3.35 5.96 -9.06
CA ARG A 574 4.53 5.85 -9.95
C ARG A 574 4.63 7.02 -10.93
N ARG A 575 3.51 7.58 -11.38
CA ARG A 575 3.49 8.73 -12.32
C ARG A 575 3.63 10.08 -11.62
N ALA A 576 3.31 10.15 -10.32
CA ALA A 576 3.33 11.39 -9.56
C ALA A 576 4.73 12.00 -9.45
N LEU A 577 5.75 11.14 -9.30
CA LEU A 577 7.17 11.53 -9.28
C LEU A 577 7.63 12.16 -10.60
N GLU A 578 7.23 11.59 -11.74
CA GLU A 578 7.62 12.09 -13.07
C GLU A 578 6.95 13.43 -13.43
N ARG A 579 5.79 13.71 -12.81
CA ARG A 579 4.93 14.85 -13.17
C ARG A 579 4.97 16.01 -12.19
N ASN A 580 5.84 15.96 -11.18
CA ASN A 580 5.89 16.95 -10.10
C ASN A 580 4.53 17.14 -9.39
N GLU A 581 3.78 16.05 -9.22
CA GLU A 581 2.48 16.04 -8.51
C GLU A 581 2.65 15.88 -6.99
N LEU A 582 3.87 15.59 -6.54
CA LEU A 582 4.27 15.61 -5.14
C LEU A 582 4.76 17.00 -4.75
N TYR A 583 4.39 17.45 -3.57
CA TYR A 583 4.84 18.71 -2.99
C TYR A 583 5.04 18.60 -1.48
N MET A 584 5.91 19.44 -0.93
CA MET A 584 6.20 19.45 0.51
C MET A 584 5.37 20.52 1.23
N CYS A 585 4.77 20.09 2.33
CA CYS A 585 4.34 20.98 3.41
C CYS A 585 5.31 20.83 4.57
N TYR A 586 5.35 21.85 5.42
CA TYR A 586 6.21 21.90 6.59
C TYR A 586 5.36 22.23 7.81
N GLN A 587 5.52 21.46 8.88
CA GLN A 587 4.88 21.73 10.16
C GLN A 587 5.91 22.21 11.18
N PRO A 588 5.73 23.41 11.78
CA PRO A 588 6.64 23.93 12.80
C PRO A 588 6.68 23.11 14.08
N GLN A 589 7.90 22.93 14.59
CA GLN A 589 8.21 22.40 15.91
C GLN A 589 8.77 23.54 16.78
N VAL A 590 8.20 23.68 17.97
CA VAL A 590 8.41 24.85 18.84
C VAL A 590 8.97 24.42 20.18
N ASP A 591 10.00 25.12 20.64
CA ASP A 591 10.60 24.91 21.96
C ASP A 591 9.70 25.49 23.06
N LEU A 592 9.34 24.66 24.04
CA LEU A 592 8.42 25.03 25.13
C LEU A 592 9.08 25.85 26.24
N SER A 593 10.40 26.03 26.22
CA SER A 593 11.10 26.89 27.17
C SER A 593 11.22 28.34 26.69
N THR A 594 11.39 28.53 25.38
CA THR A 594 11.62 29.82 24.73
C THR A 594 10.43 30.30 23.90
N GLY A 595 9.50 29.39 23.57
CA GLY A 595 8.37 29.61 22.67
C GLY A 595 8.76 29.78 21.21
N ARG A 596 10.03 29.54 20.82
CA ARG A 596 10.54 29.79 19.47
C ARG A 596 10.44 28.56 18.57
N LEU A 597 10.21 28.80 17.28
CA LEU A 597 10.32 27.77 16.24
C LEU A 597 11.78 27.32 16.13
N VAL A 598 12.03 26.02 16.30
CA VAL A 598 13.38 25.43 16.30
C VAL A 598 13.61 24.42 15.17
N ALA A 599 12.54 23.76 14.73
CA ALA A 599 12.60 22.75 13.68
C ALA A 599 11.29 22.71 12.87
N LEU A 600 11.30 21.98 11.77
CA LEU A 600 10.21 21.81 10.83
C LEU A 600 10.12 20.35 10.42
N GLU A 601 8.95 19.74 10.55
CA GLU A 601 8.70 18.43 9.97
C GLU A 601 8.30 18.59 8.50
N ALA A 602 8.99 17.89 7.61
CA ALA A 602 8.74 17.90 6.18
C ALA A 602 7.75 16.78 5.81
N LEU A 603 6.57 17.20 5.37
CA LEU A 603 5.42 16.34 5.15
C LEU A 603 5.06 16.30 3.67
N ALA A 604 5.30 15.14 3.04
CA ALA A 604 4.95 14.92 1.65
C ALA A 604 3.42 14.96 1.45
N ARG A 605 2.99 15.61 0.37
CA ARG A 605 1.60 15.66 -0.07
C ARG A 605 1.53 15.27 -1.54
N TRP A 606 0.51 14.49 -1.87
CA TRP A 606 0.26 14.09 -3.24
C TRP A 606 -1.06 14.68 -3.72
N LYS A 607 -1.00 15.40 -4.83
CA LYS A 607 -2.18 15.90 -5.52
C LYS A 607 -2.30 15.28 -6.89
N ASP A 608 -3.21 14.32 -6.99
CA ASP A 608 -3.54 13.66 -8.24
C ASP A 608 -4.48 14.54 -9.07
N ALA A 609 -4.13 14.70 -10.35
CA ALA A 609 -4.88 15.55 -11.28
C ALA A 609 -6.31 15.08 -11.58
N THR A 610 -6.76 13.93 -11.07
CA THR A 610 -8.13 13.40 -11.23
C THR A 610 -8.86 13.19 -9.92
N ARG A 611 -8.14 12.82 -8.85
CA ARG A 611 -8.70 12.43 -7.55
C ARG A 611 -8.57 13.49 -6.47
N GLY A 612 -7.84 14.57 -6.75
CA GLY A 612 -7.59 15.64 -5.79
C GLY A 612 -6.46 15.27 -4.83
N GLU A 613 -6.57 15.70 -3.57
CA GLU A 613 -5.55 15.41 -2.56
C GLU A 613 -5.70 13.99 -2.04
N ILE A 614 -4.61 13.22 -2.10
CA ILE A 614 -4.56 11.86 -1.61
C ILE A 614 -3.83 11.88 -0.27
N SER A 615 -4.47 11.30 0.74
CA SER A 615 -3.94 11.32 2.11
C SER A 615 -2.63 10.54 2.18
N PRO A 616 -1.60 11.04 2.90
CA PRO A 616 -0.39 10.27 3.20
C PRO A 616 -0.67 8.90 3.80
N VAL A 617 -1.70 8.78 4.65
CA VAL A 617 -2.15 7.51 5.25
C VAL A 617 -2.56 6.48 4.19
N GLU A 618 -2.97 6.93 3.01
CA GLU A 618 -3.40 6.07 1.91
C GLU A 618 -2.25 5.70 0.97
N PHE A 619 -1.38 6.65 0.61
CA PHE A 619 -0.34 6.41 -0.40
C PHE A 619 1.03 6.03 0.17
N ILE A 620 1.39 6.39 1.40
CA ILE A 620 2.68 6.03 1.99
C ILE A 620 2.78 4.51 2.24
N PRO A 621 1.81 3.83 2.88
CA PRO A 621 1.87 2.37 3.05
C PRO A 621 1.90 1.63 1.72
N LEU A 622 1.31 2.22 0.69
CA LEU A 622 1.34 1.67 -0.66
C LEU A 622 2.70 1.88 -1.33
N ALA A 623 3.30 3.07 -1.16
CA ALA A 623 4.64 3.37 -1.62
C ALA A 623 5.65 2.38 -1.04
N GLU A 624 5.49 2.02 0.23
CA GLU A 624 6.31 1.03 0.90
C GLU A 624 6.10 -0.36 0.29
N LYS A 625 4.87 -0.88 0.27
CA LYS A 625 4.60 -2.22 -0.30
C LYS A 625 5.08 -2.40 -1.74
N THR A 626 5.17 -1.33 -2.51
CA THR A 626 5.53 -1.34 -3.94
C THR A 626 6.97 -0.90 -4.21
N GLY A 627 7.72 -0.52 -3.18
CA GLY A 627 9.09 0.00 -3.28
C GLY A 627 9.22 1.42 -3.83
N LEU A 628 8.11 2.09 -4.16
CA LEU A 628 8.10 3.49 -4.63
C LEU A 628 8.48 4.50 -3.54
N ILE A 629 8.49 4.09 -2.27
CA ILE A 629 8.90 4.96 -1.16
C ILE A 629 10.38 5.39 -1.26
N ILE A 630 11.23 4.56 -1.88
CA ILE A 630 12.65 4.85 -2.08
C ILE A 630 12.86 6.13 -2.92
N PRO A 631 12.37 6.21 -4.18
CA PRO A 631 12.53 7.42 -4.99
C PRO A 631 11.75 8.63 -4.43
N ILE A 632 10.64 8.42 -3.71
CA ILE A 632 9.92 9.50 -3.03
C ILE A 632 10.76 10.09 -1.90
N GLY A 633 11.40 9.25 -1.09
CA GLY A 633 12.25 9.69 0.01
C GLY A 633 13.48 10.46 -0.47
N GLU A 634 14.11 10.05 -1.56
CA GLU A 634 15.20 10.82 -2.19
C GLU A 634 14.76 12.21 -2.65
N TRP A 635 13.59 12.28 -3.29
CA TRP A 635 12.99 13.55 -3.69
C TRP A 635 12.68 14.44 -2.47
N ALA A 636 12.12 13.86 -1.40
CA ALA A 636 11.77 14.58 -0.18
C ALA A 636 13.02 15.16 0.52
N LEU A 637 14.08 14.34 0.68
CA LEU A 637 15.36 14.76 1.25
C LEU A 637 16.00 15.90 0.46
N ARG A 638 16.08 15.78 -0.87
CA ARG A 638 16.63 16.84 -1.73
C ARG A 638 15.81 18.13 -1.62
N THR A 639 14.49 18.03 -1.65
CA THR A 639 13.59 19.19 -1.57
C THR A 639 13.71 19.90 -0.22
N ALA A 640 13.73 19.16 0.88
CA ALA A 640 13.92 19.70 2.23
C ALA A 640 15.25 20.45 2.37
N CYS A 641 16.35 19.90 1.82
CA CYS A 641 17.65 20.55 1.85
C CYS A 641 17.65 21.87 1.07
N LEU A 642 17.06 21.88 -0.12
CA LEU A 642 16.97 23.07 -0.98
C LEU A 642 16.09 24.16 -0.35
N ASP A 643 14.96 23.81 0.25
CA ASP A 643 14.08 24.77 0.92
C ASP A 643 14.76 25.39 2.16
N SER A 644 15.50 24.60 2.94
CA SER A 644 16.28 25.12 4.08
C SER A 644 17.36 26.12 3.64
N LEU A 645 18.10 25.81 2.57
CA LEU A 645 19.09 26.71 2.00
C LEU A 645 18.46 27.98 1.44
N ARG A 646 17.28 27.88 0.81
CA ARG A 646 16.54 29.02 0.29
C ARG A 646 16.19 30.01 1.40
N TRP A 647 15.71 29.54 2.55
CA TRP A 647 15.43 30.41 3.70
C TRP A 647 16.70 31.07 4.26
N GLN A 648 17.80 30.32 4.36
CA GLN A 648 19.09 30.87 4.82
C GLN A 648 19.65 31.93 3.87
N ALA A 649 19.49 31.74 2.54
CA ALA A 649 19.90 32.72 1.54
C ALA A 649 19.08 34.03 1.62
N GLU A 650 17.85 33.97 2.13
CA GLU A 650 17.02 35.14 2.44
C GLU A 650 17.41 35.85 3.77
N GLY A 651 18.44 35.35 4.47
CA GLY A 651 18.89 35.90 5.75
C GLY A 651 18.03 35.50 6.95
N LEU A 652 17.16 34.49 6.79
CA LEU A 652 16.33 33.96 7.87
C LEU A 652 17.17 33.04 8.77
N ALA A 653 16.78 32.93 10.04
CA ALA A 653 17.47 32.08 11.00
C ALA A 653 17.48 30.62 10.52
N PRO A 654 18.63 29.91 10.61
CA PRO A 654 18.70 28.52 10.23
C PRO A 654 17.86 27.68 11.19
N VAL A 655 16.99 26.85 10.62
CA VAL A 655 16.14 25.92 11.36
C VAL A 655 16.29 24.52 10.78
N ARG A 656 16.17 23.53 11.65
CA ARG A 656 16.29 22.13 11.24
C ARG A 656 15.06 21.69 10.46
N VAL A 657 15.25 20.90 9.42
CA VAL A 657 14.16 20.27 8.66
C VAL A 657 14.27 18.75 8.81
N ALA A 658 13.26 18.12 9.39
CA ALA A 658 13.19 16.69 9.63
C ALA A 658 12.40 15.99 8.51
N VAL A 659 12.90 14.86 8.01
CA VAL A 659 12.25 14.06 6.95
C VAL A 659 12.00 12.64 7.45
N ASN A 660 10.78 12.16 7.30
CA ASN A 660 10.41 10.78 7.62
C ASN A 660 11.10 9.77 6.69
N LEU A 661 11.69 8.73 7.28
CA LEU A 661 12.29 7.59 6.57
C LEU A 661 11.45 6.34 6.79
N SER A 662 11.20 5.59 5.71
CA SER A 662 10.55 4.28 5.78
C SER A 662 11.52 3.15 6.12
N MET A 663 11.00 2.01 6.56
CA MET A 663 11.82 0.83 6.84
C MET A 663 12.58 0.35 5.60
N LEU A 664 11.91 0.36 4.44
CA LEU A 664 12.54 -0.09 3.20
C LEU A 664 13.74 0.75 2.81
N GLN A 665 13.74 2.05 3.11
CA GLN A 665 14.89 2.92 2.90
C GLN A 665 16.02 2.62 3.89
N LEU A 666 15.71 2.42 5.18
CA LEU A 666 16.74 2.07 6.19
C LEU A 666 17.42 0.73 5.91
N LYS A 667 16.71 -0.21 5.27
CA LYS A 667 17.22 -1.51 4.82
C LYS A 667 18.14 -1.40 3.61
N GLN A 668 18.18 -0.26 2.91
CA GLN A 668 19.07 -0.11 1.77
C GLN A 668 20.52 0.02 2.25
N PRO A 669 21.44 -0.82 1.76
CA PRO A 669 22.83 -0.78 2.22
C PRO A 669 23.56 0.51 1.82
N ASP A 670 23.00 1.28 0.87
CA ASP A 670 23.57 2.51 0.32
C ASP A 670 22.88 3.81 0.82
N ILE A 671 21.94 3.73 1.78
CA ILE A 671 21.15 4.90 2.24
C ILE A 671 22.02 6.03 2.80
N VAL A 672 23.04 5.69 3.59
CA VAL A 672 23.96 6.66 4.20
C VAL A 672 24.74 7.40 3.12
N GLN A 673 25.28 6.67 2.14
CA GLN A 673 26.02 7.22 1.01
C GLN A 673 25.12 8.12 0.16
N ARG A 674 23.85 7.76 -0.03
CA ARG A 674 22.86 8.58 -0.76
C ARG A 674 22.56 9.89 -0.05
N ILE A 675 22.33 9.86 1.27
CA ILE A 675 22.10 11.08 2.06
C ILE A 675 23.34 11.98 2.05
N GLN A 676 24.54 11.41 2.20
CA GLN A 676 25.79 12.16 2.05
C GLN A 676 25.95 12.79 0.67
N ALA A 677 25.58 12.07 -0.39
CA ALA A 677 25.61 12.61 -1.75
C ALA A 677 24.66 13.80 -1.91
N ILE A 678 23.44 13.73 -1.36
CA ILE A 678 22.46 14.84 -1.38
C ILE A 678 22.96 16.05 -0.58
N LEU A 679 23.53 15.82 0.61
CA LEU A 679 24.12 16.90 1.42
C LEU A 679 25.30 17.57 0.71
N LYS A 680 26.15 16.78 0.02
CA LYS A 680 27.26 17.30 -0.78
C LYS A 680 26.79 18.04 -2.04
N GLU A 681 25.74 17.55 -2.70
CA GLU A 681 25.12 18.18 -3.88
C GLU A 681 24.50 19.54 -3.52
N THR A 682 23.79 19.61 -2.39
CA THR A 682 23.07 20.81 -1.97
C THR A 682 23.94 21.80 -1.19
N GLY A 683 24.94 21.31 -0.44
CA GLY A 683 25.80 22.13 0.42
C GLY A 683 25.20 22.48 1.78
N LEU A 684 24.11 21.83 2.20
CA LEU A 684 23.50 22.05 3.51
C LEU A 684 24.41 21.50 4.64
N ASN A 685 24.54 22.26 5.74
CA ASN A 685 25.16 21.75 6.96
C ASN A 685 24.33 20.58 7.52
N PRO A 686 24.92 19.38 7.76
CA PRO A 686 24.19 18.21 8.26
C PRO A 686 23.36 18.46 9.52
N HIS A 687 23.76 19.38 10.40
CA HIS A 687 23.03 19.72 11.63
C HIS A 687 21.67 20.37 11.39
N HIS A 688 21.41 20.88 10.19
CA HIS A 688 20.12 21.45 9.78
C HIS A 688 19.20 20.42 9.10
N LEU A 689 19.65 19.17 8.95
CA LEU A 689 18.83 18.05 8.51
C LEU A 689 18.53 17.13 9.72
N GLY A 690 17.28 16.72 9.85
CA GLY A 690 16.86 15.65 10.74
C GLY A 690 16.23 14.51 9.96
N VAL A 691 16.21 13.31 10.54
CA VAL A 691 15.43 12.19 10.02
C VAL A 691 14.56 11.61 11.11
N GLU A 692 13.34 11.24 10.74
CA GLU A 692 12.37 10.65 11.65
C GLU A 692 12.14 9.19 11.27
N VAL A 693 12.10 8.31 12.27
CA VAL A 693 11.87 6.86 12.10
C VAL A 693 10.78 6.45 13.07
N THR A 694 9.86 5.58 12.67
CA THR A 694 8.75 5.18 13.57
C THR A 694 9.18 4.06 14.52
N GLU A 695 8.55 3.97 15.70
CA GLU A 695 8.82 2.92 16.70
C GLU A 695 8.71 1.50 16.12
N SER A 696 7.69 1.25 15.30
CA SER A 696 7.44 -0.06 14.67
C SER A 696 8.58 -0.53 13.77
N MET A 697 9.35 0.39 13.18
CA MET A 697 10.47 0.05 12.29
C MET A 697 11.66 -0.56 13.04
N LEU A 698 11.73 -0.41 14.36
CA LEU A 698 12.86 -0.83 15.17
C LEU A 698 12.80 -2.31 15.58
N LEU A 699 11.65 -2.97 15.47
CA LEU A 699 11.41 -4.30 16.04
C LEU A 699 12.00 -5.46 15.22
N ASP A 700 12.10 -5.33 13.89
CA ASP A 700 12.46 -6.45 13.01
C ASP A 700 13.98 -6.72 12.92
N GLN A 701 14.84 -5.68 13.00
CA GLN A 701 16.30 -5.80 12.82
C GLN A 701 17.10 -4.69 13.54
N VAL A 702 16.98 -4.63 14.87
CA VAL A 702 17.58 -3.57 15.71
C VAL A 702 19.06 -3.31 15.40
N ASP A 703 19.89 -4.36 15.23
CA ASP A 703 21.34 -4.19 15.03
C ASP A 703 21.73 -3.58 13.68
N HIS A 704 20.94 -3.80 12.64
CA HIS A 704 21.18 -3.17 11.34
C HIS A 704 20.74 -1.71 11.38
N VAL A 705 19.52 -1.45 11.88
CA VAL A 705 18.98 -0.09 12.02
C VAL A 705 19.84 0.76 12.95
N ALA A 706 20.29 0.22 14.08
CA ALA A 706 21.18 0.91 15.01
C ALA A 706 22.50 1.34 14.36
N ARG A 707 23.08 0.50 13.48
CA ARG A 707 24.29 0.83 12.72
C ARG A 707 24.03 1.96 11.73
N THR A 708 22.99 1.83 10.90
CA THR A 708 22.60 2.87 9.93
C THR A 708 22.34 4.21 10.62
N LEU A 709 21.58 4.21 11.71
CA LEU A 709 21.30 5.44 12.48
C LEU A 709 22.57 6.02 13.13
N SER A 710 23.49 5.17 13.60
CA SER A 710 24.77 5.63 14.17
C SER A 710 25.64 6.29 13.10
N GLU A 711 25.66 5.74 11.89
CA GLU A 711 26.37 6.33 10.75
C GLU A 711 25.76 7.67 10.33
N LEU A 712 24.42 7.78 10.29
CA LEU A 712 23.73 9.05 10.04
C LEU A 712 24.02 10.10 11.12
N LYS A 713 24.04 9.70 12.39
CA LYS A 713 24.39 10.57 13.51
C LYS A 713 25.85 11.02 13.46
N ALA A 714 26.77 10.16 13.03
CA ALA A 714 28.18 10.51 12.84
C ALA A 714 28.39 11.58 11.76
N ILE A 715 27.47 11.70 10.79
CA ILE A 715 27.46 12.78 9.80
C ILE A 715 26.99 14.11 10.41
N GLY A 716 26.29 14.07 11.54
CA GLY A 716 25.75 15.23 12.26
C GLY A 716 24.25 15.44 12.10
N ILE A 717 23.54 14.48 11.52
CA ILE A 717 22.07 14.48 11.33
C ILE A 717 21.40 14.11 12.66
N GLU A 718 20.34 14.84 13.04
CA GLU A 718 19.54 14.51 14.23
C GLU A 718 18.57 13.37 13.92
N ILE A 719 18.46 12.41 14.84
CA ILE A 719 17.55 11.28 14.70
C ILE A 719 16.37 11.43 15.67
N ALA A 720 15.16 11.51 15.14
CA ALA A 720 13.93 11.50 15.94
C ALA A 720 13.20 10.15 15.82
N LEU A 721 12.65 9.69 16.94
CA LEU A 721 11.78 8.53 17.01
C LEU A 721 10.32 8.98 17.02
N ASP A 722 9.55 8.53 16.06
CA ASP A 722 8.15 8.90 15.84
C ASP A 722 7.14 7.85 16.30
N ASP A 723 5.88 8.28 16.48
CA ASP A 723 4.73 7.47 16.91
C ASP A 723 4.92 6.73 18.26
N PHE A 724 5.74 7.27 19.16
CA PHE A 724 6.11 6.56 20.39
C PHE A 724 4.93 6.37 21.34
N GLY A 725 4.73 5.11 21.77
CA GLY A 725 3.66 4.71 22.70
C GLY A 725 2.50 3.97 22.03
N THR A 726 2.46 3.92 20.69
CA THR A 726 1.40 3.22 19.94
C THR A 726 1.69 1.73 19.69
N GLY A 727 2.89 1.24 20.05
CA GLY A 727 3.35 -0.14 19.85
C GLY A 727 3.85 -0.86 21.11
N TYR A 728 4.39 -2.08 20.95
CA TYR A 728 4.98 -2.87 22.04
C TYR A 728 6.37 -2.34 22.40
N SER A 729 6.43 -1.33 23.28
CA SER A 729 7.70 -0.72 23.69
C SER A 729 8.55 -1.68 24.53
N ASN A 730 9.59 -2.25 23.93
CA ASN A 730 10.67 -2.89 24.67
C ASN A 730 11.76 -1.85 24.96
N LEU A 731 11.63 -1.20 26.12
CA LEU A 731 12.57 -0.22 26.70
C LEU A 731 14.05 -0.61 26.55
N SER A 732 14.36 -1.91 26.55
CA SER A 732 15.73 -2.43 26.45
C SER A 732 16.40 -2.22 25.08
N TYR A 733 15.64 -1.97 24.02
CA TYR A 733 16.20 -1.65 22.70
C TYR A 733 16.26 -0.14 22.47
N LEU A 734 15.30 0.62 23.03
CA LEU A 734 15.31 2.08 22.96
C LEU A 734 16.61 2.68 23.53
N SER A 735 17.14 2.13 24.62
CA SER A 735 18.43 2.56 25.21
C SER A 735 19.67 2.25 24.35
N LYS A 736 19.54 1.35 23.36
CA LYS A 736 20.65 0.96 22.46
C LYS A 736 20.70 1.80 21.19
N LEU A 737 19.60 2.48 20.85
CA LEU A 737 19.48 3.23 19.61
C LEU A 737 20.00 4.66 19.79
N PRO A 738 20.69 5.23 18.77
CA PRO A 738 21.30 6.55 18.87
C PRO A 738 20.27 7.68 18.62
N ILE A 739 19.12 7.65 19.28
CA ILE A 739 18.03 8.63 19.13
C ILE A 739 18.33 9.92 19.91
N ASP A 740 17.96 11.07 19.35
CA ASP A 740 18.11 12.41 19.96
C ASP A 740 16.78 12.95 20.50
N VAL A 741 15.69 12.70 19.77
CA VAL A 741 14.35 13.22 20.07
C VAL A 741 13.34 12.07 20.06
N LEU A 742 12.50 12.02 21.07
CA LEU A 742 11.36 11.09 21.16
C LEU A 742 10.07 11.88 20.98
N LYS A 743 9.31 11.55 19.94
CA LYS A 743 8.03 12.18 19.60
C LYS A 743 6.89 11.37 20.22
N ILE A 744 6.15 11.98 21.13
CA ILE A 744 4.97 11.39 21.77
C ILE A 744 3.78 11.56 20.83
N ASP A 745 3.17 10.43 20.44
CA ASP A 745 2.01 10.43 19.55
C ASP A 745 0.83 11.23 20.16
N ARG A 746 0.04 11.84 19.27
CA ARG A 746 -1.13 12.65 19.63
C ARG A 746 -2.14 11.92 20.53
N SER A 747 -2.24 10.58 20.44
CA SER A 747 -3.17 9.80 21.27
C SER A 747 -2.86 9.88 22.77
N PHE A 748 -1.63 10.25 23.13
CA PHE A 748 -1.18 10.46 24.51
C PHE A 748 -1.12 11.94 24.91
N VAL A 749 -1.55 12.86 24.03
CA VAL A 749 -1.57 14.30 24.32
C VAL A 749 -2.97 14.70 24.76
N HIS A 750 -3.19 14.57 26.07
CA HIS A 750 -4.48 14.84 26.70
C HIS A 750 -4.60 16.28 27.23
N ASP A 751 -5.84 16.76 27.37
CA ASP A 751 -6.12 18.04 28.04
C ASP A 751 -6.07 17.89 29.57
N VAL A 752 -5.89 18.98 30.30
CA VAL A 752 -5.90 19.05 31.78
C VAL A 752 -7.24 18.54 32.36
N THR A 753 -8.33 18.57 31.59
CA THR A 753 -9.65 18.07 32.00
C THR A 753 -9.85 16.56 31.76
N ALA A 754 -8.85 15.86 31.21
CA ALA A 754 -8.92 14.42 30.97
C ALA A 754 -8.84 13.60 32.28
N PRO A 755 -9.26 12.32 32.27
CA PRO A 755 -9.11 11.43 33.41
C PRO A 755 -7.67 11.39 33.93
N THR A 756 -7.49 11.33 35.25
CA THR A 756 -6.19 11.41 35.93
C THR A 756 -5.19 10.35 35.46
N GLN A 757 -5.70 9.20 35.01
CA GLN A 757 -4.90 8.09 34.50
C GLN A 757 -4.21 8.43 33.17
N ASP A 758 -4.91 9.11 32.26
CA ASP A 758 -4.40 9.48 30.93
C ASP A 758 -3.32 10.56 31.04
N VAL A 759 -3.54 11.56 31.91
CA VAL A 759 -2.55 12.59 32.25
C VAL A 759 -1.28 12.00 32.89
N SER A 760 -1.41 10.90 33.64
CA SER A 760 -0.28 10.23 34.27
C SER A 760 0.62 9.52 33.27
N ILE A 761 0.05 8.98 32.18
CA ILE A 761 0.81 8.29 31.12
C ILE A 761 1.69 9.29 30.37
N THR A 762 1.15 10.44 29.94
CA THR A 762 1.93 11.50 29.27
C THR A 762 3.14 11.91 30.11
N ARG A 763 2.96 12.10 31.42
CA ARG A 763 4.04 12.47 32.34
C ARG A 763 5.09 11.36 32.51
N ALA A 764 4.65 10.10 32.55
CA ALA A 764 5.54 8.96 32.64
C ALA A 764 6.41 8.82 31.39
N LEU A 765 5.84 9.00 30.19
CA LEU A 765 6.56 8.98 28.91
C LEU A 765 7.62 10.08 28.83
N ILE A 766 7.27 11.32 29.20
CA ILE A 766 8.23 12.43 29.26
C ILE A 766 9.38 12.12 30.22
N SER A 767 9.05 11.66 31.43
CA SER A 767 10.04 11.36 32.47
C SER A 767 11.00 10.22 32.06
N MET A 768 10.48 9.21 31.37
CA MET A 768 11.24 8.09 30.85
C MET A 768 12.23 8.54 29.75
N ALA A 769 11.75 9.31 28.77
CA ALA A 769 12.59 9.80 27.68
C ALA A 769 13.72 10.69 28.19
N HIS A 770 13.45 11.56 29.17
CA HIS A 770 14.48 12.32 29.89
C HIS A 770 15.45 11.42 30.65
N GLY A 771 14.97 10.34 31.26
CA GLY A 771 15.80 9.31 31.90
C GLY A 771 16.75 8.60 30.93
N LEU A 772 16.40 8.55 29.63
CA LEU A 772 17.24 8.05 28.54
C LEU A 772 18.02 9.15 27.81
N LYS A 773 18.02 10.39 28.34
CA LYS A 773 18.65 11.60 27.77
C LYS A 773 18.16 12.01 26.38
N MET A 774 16.94 11.63 26.03
CA MET A 774 16.30 12.06 24.80
C MET A 774 15.50 13.35 25.08
N LYS A 775 15.46 14.28 24.12
CA LYS A 775 14.49 15.37 24.15
C LYS A 775 13.11 14.82 23.83
N VAL A 776 12.08 15.47 24.34
CA VAL A 776 10.69 15.07 24.12
C VAL A 776 9.95 16.10 23.30
N LEU A 777 9.32 15.65 22.22
CA LEU A 777 8.44 16.44 21.39
C LEU A 777 7.03 15.87 21.48
N ALA A 778 6.05 16.67 21.85
CA ALA A 778 4.65 16.23 21.88
C ALA A 778 3.92 16.61 20.60
N GLU A 779 3.29 15.63 19.95
CA GLU A 779 2.57 15.81 18.69
C GLU A 779 1.07 16.09 18.88
N GLY A 780 0.44 16.68 17.87
CA GLY A 780 -1.01 16.88 17.87
C GLY A 780 -1.52 17.82 18.95
N VAL A 781 -0.72 18.82 19.37
CA VAL A 781 -1.20 19.85 20.30
C VAL A 781 -2.18 20.79 19.60
N GLU A 782 -3.45 20.76 20.00
CA GLU A 782 -4.54 21.52 19.40
C GLU A 782 -5.15 22.55 20.36
N THR A 783 -5.07 22.33 21.68
CA THR A 783 -5.67 23.21 22.70
C THR A 783 -4.64 23.86 23.63
N GLU A 784 -5.03 24.97 24.24
CA GLU A 784 -4.23 25.63 25.29
C GLU A 784 -4.09 24.75 26.54
N GLY A 785 -5.12 23.96 26.88
CA GLY A 785 -5.07 23.03 28.01
C GLY A 785 -4.04 21.91 27.82
N GLN A 786 -3.96 21.32 26.62
CA GLN A 786 -2.90 20.37 26.26
C GLN A 786 -1.50 21.01 26.39
N LEU A 787 -1.34 22.23 25.87
CA LEU A 787 -0.07 22.98 25.97
C LEU A 787 0.32 23.23 27.44
N ALA A 788 -0.62 23.66 28.28
CA ALA A 788 -0.39 23.91 29.69
C ALA A 788 0.05 22.64 30.44
N LEU A 789 -0.56 21.49 30.12
CA LEU A 789 -0.17 20.20 30.71
C LEU A 789 1.24 19.79 30.31
N LEU A 790 1.62 19.96 29.04
CA LEU A 790 2.94 19.63 28.52
C LEU A 790 4.03 20.51 29.15
N VAL A 791 3.77 21.81 29.29
CA VAL A 791 4.67 22.74 30.00
C VAL A 791 4.80 22.34 31.48
N ALA A 792 3.68 22.02 32.15
CA ALA A 792 3.69 21.57 33.54
C ALA A 792 4.43 20.23 33.74
N SER A 793 4.38 19.35 32.73
CA SER A 793 5.06 18.06 32.71
C SER A 793 6.51 18.16 32.19
N ARG A 794 7.00 19.38 31.92
CA ARG A 794 8.36 19.69 31.46
C ARG A 794 8.72 19.10 30.09
N CYS A 795 7.76 18.95 29.18
CA CYS A 795 8.06 18.59 27.79
C CYS A 795 8.98 19.64 27.13
N ASP A 796 9.90 19.23 26.26
CA ASP A 796 10.89 20.13 25.66
C ASP A 796 10.33 20.89 24.45
N GLN A 797 9.60 20.18 23.59
CA GLN A 797 9.11 20.70 22.31
C GLN A 797 7.66 20.29 22.07
N MET A 798 6.99 21.06 21.21
CA MET A 798 5.63 20.76 20.76
C MET A 798 5.48 20.92 19.26
N GLN A 799 4.58 20.12 18.70
CA GLN A 799 4.10 20.22 17.33
C GLN A 799 2.59 20.04 17.33
N GLY A 800 1.87 20.90 16.60
CA GLY A 800 0.43 20.75 16.50
C GLY A 800 -0.29 21.94 15.90
N TYR A 801 -1.59 21.76 15.64
CA TYR A 801 -2.43 22.76 14.99
C TYR A 801 -2.63 24.03 15.82
N TYR A 802 -2.42 23.96 17.14
CA TYR A 802 -2.43 25.12 18.01
C TYR A 802 -1.43 26.19 17.54
N PHE A 803 -0.21 25.78 17.18
CA PHE A 803 0.79 26.72 16.66
C PHE A 803 0.63 26.97 15.16
N SER A 804 0.56 25.89 14.37
CA SER A 804 0.30 25.95 12.93
C SER A 804 -0.06 24.57 12.36
N ARG A 805 -0.98 24.56 11.41
CA ARG A 805 -1.14 23.43 10.49
C ARG A 805 0.10 23.28 9.60
N PRO A 806 0.31 22.12 8.94
CA PRO A 806 1.29 21.98 7.88
C PRO A 806 1.03 23.02 6.77
N VAL A 807 2.04 23.80 6.41
CA VAL A 807 1.93 24.88 5.42
C VAL A 807 3.04 24.78 4.38
N ARG A 808 2.88 25.48 3.25
CA ARG A 808 3.91 25.52 2.20
C ARG A 808 5.16 26.30 2.66
N ALA A 809 6.28 26.05 1.99
CA ALA A 809 7.58 26.67 2.27
C ALA A 809 7.53 28.21 2.36
N ASP A 810 6.67 28.85 1.57
CA ASP A 810 6.56 30.31 1.53
C ASP A 810 5.92 30.89 2.81
N ALA A 811 5.00 30.14 3.43
CA ALA A 811 4.39 30.52 4.70
C ALA A 811 5.35 30.35 5.88
N ILE A 812 6.22 29.33 5.82
CA ILE A 812 7.31 29.17 6.80
C ILE A 812 8.27 30.36 6.76
N ALA A 813 8.65 30.81 5.56
CA ALA A 813 9.50 31.98 5.40
C ALA A 813 8.92 33.23 6.09
N VAL A 814 7.58 33.40 6.05
CA VAL A 814 6.89 34.47 6.79
C VAL A 814 6.99 34.26 8.30
N MET A 815 6.73 33.06 8.82
CA MET A 815 6.81 32.78 10.26
C MET A 815 8.21 32.98 10.83
N LEU A 816 9.25 32.60 10.08
CA LEU A 816 10.65 32.81 10.47
C LEU A 816 11.01 34.30 10.47
N ARG A 817 10.53 35.07 9.48
CA ARG A 817 10.77 36.51 9.38
C ARG A 817 10.09 37.29 10.51
N ASP A 818 8.88 36.89 10.87
CA ASP A 818 8.08 37.53 11.92
C ASP A 818 8.49 37.06 13.33
N GLU A 819 9.48 36.15 13.44
CA GLU A 819 9.87 35.48 14.69
C GLU A 819 8.66 34.99 15.49
N LYS A 820 7.72 34.31 14.82
CA LYS A 820 6.49 33.82 15.47
C LYS A 820 6.82 32.95 16.69
N ARG A 821 6.21 33.25 17.84
CA ARG A 821 6.41 32.55 19.12
C ARG A 821 5.11 32.18 19.81
N LEU A 822 5.18 31.23 20.72
CA LEU A 822 4.11 30.95 21.68
C LEU A 822 3.91 32.13 22.66
N PRO A 823 2.67 32.37 23.13
CA PRO A 823 2.41 33.39 24.14
C PRO A 823 3.17 33.14 25.45
N ALA A 824 3.89 34.15 25.95
CA ALA A 824 4.77 34.01 27.11
C ALA A 824 4.05 33.54 28.39
N HIS A 825 2.81 33.96 28.61
CA HIS A 825 2.00 33.59 29.78
C HIS A 825 1.64 32.09 29.85
N LEU A 826 1.77 31.36 28.74
CA LEU A 826 1.55 29.91 28.68
C LEU A 826 2.84 29.12 28.95
N LEU A 827 4.00 29.78 28.86
CA LEU A 827 5.33 29.21 29.08
C LEU A 827 5.83 29.49 30.51
N GLU A 828 5.25 30.49 31.17
CA GLU A 828 5.42 30.71 32.60
C GLU A 828 4.85 29.49 33.34
N ARG A 829 5.76 28.66 33.89
CA ARG A 829 5.43 27.57 34.81
C ARG A 829 4.38 28.08 35.78
N GLN A 830 3.12 27.66 35.64
CA GLN A 830 2.11 27.92 36.65
C GLN A 830 2.68 27.38 37.95
N SER A 831 2.97 28.30 38.87
CA SER A 831 3.51 27.97 40.19
C SER A 831 2.63 26.87 40.77
N ARG A 832 3.24 25.71 41.02
CA ARG A 832 2.60 24.54 41.65
C ARG A 832 1.71 25.07 42.77
N GLN A 833 0.39 24.86 42.66
CA GLN A 833 -0.54 25.49 43.59
C GLN A 833 -0.33 24.89 44.97
N ARG A 834 0.32 25.66 45.86
CA ARG A 834 0.65 25.25 47.23
C ARG A 834 -0.62 24.83 47.97
N THR A 835 -0.77 23.53 48.21
CA THR A 835 -2.01 22.97 48.76
C THR A 835 -1.85 22.60 50.23
N LEU A 836 -2.70 23.20 51.07
CA LEU A 836 -2.71 23.04 52.53
C LEU A 836 -4.00 22.35 52.96
N LEU A 837 -3.88 21.22 53.66
CA LEU A 837 -5.00 20.53 54.30
C LEU A 837 -5.09 20.92 55.77
N LEU A 838 -6.22 21.49 56.17
CA LEU A 838 -6.57 21.79 57.56
C LEU A 838 -7.51 20.71 58.10
N VAL A 839 -7.16 20.09 59.23
CA VAL A 839 -7.97 19.04 59.86
C VAL A 839 -8.21 19.38 61.33
N ASP A 840 -9.45 19.62 61.71
CA ASP A 840 -9.82 19.98 63.09
C ASP A 840 -11.30 19.62 63.31
N ASP A 841 -11.68 19.07 64.45
CA ASP A 841 -13.08 18.72 64.72
C ASP A 841 -13.96 19.93 65.06
N GLU A 842 -13.34 21.05 65.45
CA GLU A 842 -14.03 22.31 65.70
C GLU A 842 -14.10 23.21 64.45
N GLU A 843 -15.31 23.39 63.91
CA GLU A 843 -15.54 24.19 62.69
C GLU A 843 -15.13 25.67 62.86
N ASN A 844 -15.24 26.20 64.08
CA ASN A 844 -14.80 27.57 64.41
C ASN A 844 -13.28 27.75 64.25
N ILE A 845 -12.50 26.72 64.56
CA ILE A 845 -11.04 26.73 64.42
C ILE A 845 -10.66 26.68 62.93
N ILE A 846 -11.29 25.80 62.15
CA ILE A 846 -11.10 25.76 60.68
C ILE A 846 -11.44 27.10 60.04
N ALA A 847 -12.56 27.73 60.43
CA ALA A 847 -12.97 29.03 59.90
C ALA A 847 -11.94 30.13 60.25
N SER A 848 -11.38 30.10 61.45
CA SER A 848 -10.35 31.04 61.91
C SER A 848 -9.04 30.86 61.14
N LEU A 849 -8.56 29.62 60.99
CA LEU A 849 -7.36 29.27 60.22
C LEU A 849 -7.51 29.61 58.72
N ARG A 850 -8.68 29.33 58.14
CA ARG A 850 -9.00 29.73 56.77
C ARG A 850 -8.95 31.24 56.60
N ARG A 851 -9.56 31.99 57.52
CA ARG A 851 -9.56 33.46 57.47
C ARG A 851 -8.15 34.02 57.58
N LEU A 852 -7.32 33.43 58.44
CA LEU A 852 -5.92 33.82 58.61
C LEU A 852 -5.12 33.65 57.31
N LEU A 853 -5.23 32.48 56.69
CA LEU A 853 -4.37 32.03 55.59
C LEU A 853 -4.92 32.36 54.18
N ARG A 854 -6.13 32.90 54.09
CA ARG A 854 -6.82 33.21 52.81
C ARG A 854 -6.01 34.10 51.86
N ARG A 855 -5.15 34.98 52.40
CA ARG A 855 -4.37 35.94 51.61
C ARG A 855 -2.97 35.44 51.22
N ASP A 856 -2.59 34.25 51.68
CA ASP A 856 -1.22 33.74 51.53
C ASP A 856 -1.02 32.89 50.26
N GLY A 857 -2.04 32.81 49.39
CA GLY A 857 -1.95 32.16 48.08
C GLY A 857 -2.07 30.64 48.09
N TYR A 858 -2.43 30.03 49.23
CA TYR A 858 -2.60 28.58 49.36
C TYR A 858 -3.97 28.11 48.85
N HIS A 859 -4.02 26.91 48.26
CA HIS A 859 -5.26 26.17 48.08
C HIS A 859 -5.61 25.44 49.38
N ILE A 860 -6.65 25.91 50.08
CA ILE A 860 -6.97 25.42 51.43
C ILE A 860 -8.11 24.40 51.40
N ILE A 861 -7.78 23.15 51.67
CA ILE A 861 -8.73 22.05 51.85
C ILE A 861 -9.01 21.88 53.34
N SER A 862 -10.26 21.57 53.71
CA SER A 862 -10.64 21.37 55.12
C SER A 862 -11.29 20.01 55.35
N ALA A 863 -11.06 19.44 56.52
CA ALA A 863 -11.74 18.26 57.02
C ALA A 863 -12.08 18.41 58.51
N ASN A 864 -13.23 17.89 58.91
CA ASN A 864 -13.77 18.00 60.26
C ASN A 864 -13.50 16.74 61.12
N SER A 865 -12.70 15.80 60.61
CA SER A 865 -12.24 14.60 61.32
C SER A 865 -11.04 13.97 60.62
N GLY A 866 -10.28 13.13 61.33
CA GLY A 866 -9.16 12.38 60.73
C GLY A 866 -9.57 11.46 59.57
N ALA A 867 -10.74 10.82 59.65
CA ALA A 867 -11.27 9.97 58.57
C ALA A 867 -11.60 10.79 57.31
N GLN A 868 -12.24 11.95 57.47
CA GLN A 868 -12.49 12.86 56.37
C GLN A 868 -11.19 13.46 55.83
N GLY A 869 -10.19 13.69 56.69
CA GLY A 869 -8.84 14.12 56.29
C GLY A 869 -8.17 13.13 55.34
N LEU A 870 -8.23 11.82 55.65
CA LEU A 870 -7.71 10.77 54.75
C LEU A 870 -8.47 10.71 53.43
N GLN A 871 -9.79 10.89 53.46
CA GLN A 871 -10.59 10.97 52.24
C GLN A 871 -10.16 12.17 51.36
N ARG A 872 -9.91 13.33 51.97
CA ARG A 872 -9.41 14.51 51.23
C ARG A 872 -8.02 14.31 50.64
N LEU A 873 -7.15 13.55 51.30
CA LEU A 873 -5.83 13.16 50.78
C LEU A 873 -5.92 12.19 49.59
N ALA A 874 -6.96 11.35 49.55
CA ALA A 874 -7.21 10.48 48.40
C ALA A 874 -7.78 11.24 47.20
N GLU A 875 -8.58 12.28 47.45
CA GLU A 875 -9.24 13.09 46.42
C GLU A 875 -8.34 14.22 45.87
N ASN A 876 -7.30 14.63 46.59
CA ASN A 876 -6.52 15.83 46.27
C ASN A 876 -5.03 15.65 46.56
N THR A 877 -4.19 16.30 45.75
CA THR A 877 -2.74 16.38 46.03
C THR A 877 -2.46 17.47 47.06
N VAL A 878 -1.92 17.08 48.22
CA VAL A 878 -1.66 17.97 49.36
C VAL A 878 -0.17 18.03 49.64
N ASP A 879 0.38 19.23 49.83
CA ASP A 879 1.80 19.43 50.12
C ASP A 879 2.05 19.51 51.63
N VAL A 880 1.18 20.22 52.36
CA VAL A 880 1.28 20.45 53.81
C VAL A 880 -0.05 20.08 54.49
N ILE A 881 0.03 19.40 55.62
CA ILE A 881 -1.10 19.02 56.46
C ILE A 881 -0.95 19.71 57.82
N LEU A 882 -2.00 20.37 58.31
CA LEU A 882 -2.11 20.92 59.65
C LEU A 882 -3.30 20.28 60.35
N SER A 883 -3.03 19.42 61.34
CA SER A 883 -4.06 18.66 62.05
C SER A 883 -4.13 19.02 63.53
N ASP A 884 -5.33 19.17 64.08
CA ASP A 884 -5.52 19.14 65.54
C ASP A 884 -5.17 17.77 66.11
N GLN A 885 -4.72 17.74 67.37
CA GLN A 885 -4.38 16.51 68.06
C GLN A 885 -5.61 15.74 68.57
N ARG A 886 -6.62 16.43 69.13
CA ARG A 886 -7.73 15.84 69.87
C ARG A 886 -9.02 15.85 69.06
N MET A 887 -9.11 14.91 68.12
CA MET A 887 -10.32 14.69 67.33
C MET A 887 -11.07 13.41 67.76
N PRO A 888 -12.42 13.41 67.78
CA PRO A 888 -13.22 12.22 68.06
C PRO A 888 -13.01 11.10 67.03
N GLY A 889 -12.97 9.86 67.51
CA GLY A 889 -12.85 8.66 66.67
C GLY A 889 -11.44 8.32 66.20
N MET A 890 -10.71 9.30 65.65
CA MET A 890 -9.31 9.15 65.22
C MET A 890 -8.51 10.36 65.66
N THR A 891 -7.46 10.15 66.47
CA THR A 891 -6.60 11.24 66.95
C THR A 891 -5.80 11.86 65.80
N GLY A 892 -5.40 13.12 65.93
CA GLY A 892 -4.56 13.79 64.94
C GLY A 892 -3.23 13.10 64.69
N VAL A 893 -2.61 12.58 65.74
CA VAL A 893 -1.34 11.85 65.61
C VAL A 893 -1.54 10.54 64.84
N GLU A 894 -2.64 9.82 65.09
CA GLU A 894 -2.95 8.60 64.34
C GLU A 894 -3.26 8.91 62.86
N PHE A 895 -3.98 10.00 62.59
CA PHE A 895 -4.20 10.49 61.24
C PHE A 895 -2.89 10.81 60.52
N LEU A 896 -1.98 11.58 61.13
CA LEU A 896 -0.70 11.95 60.53
C LEU A 896 0.23 10.74 60.34
N ARG A 897 0.14 9.71 61.21
CA ARG A 897 0.84 8.43 61.02
C ARG A 897 0.30 7.66 59.81
N ARG A 898 -1.02 7.57 59.63
CA ARG A 898 -1.61 6.95 58.43
C ARG A 898 -1.32 7.75 57.16
N ALA A 899 -1.32 9.08 57.26
CA ALA A 899 -0.92 9.96 56.16
C ALA A 899 0.57 9.77 55.81
N LYS A 900 1.44 9.44 56.77
CA LYS A 900 2.83 9.06 56.50
C LYS A 900 2.97 7.80 55.66
N GLU A 901 2.22 6.77 56.03
CA GLU A 901 2.30 5.47 55.37
C GLU A 901 1.73 5.54 53.95
N LEU A 902 0.59 6.21 53.79
CA LEU A 902 -0.13 6.29 52.52
C LEU A 902 0.40 7.41 51.61
N TYR A 903 0.85 8.53 52.19
CA TYR A 903 1.30 9.73 51.48
C TYR A 903 2.59 10.29 52.12
N PRO A 904 3.72 9.56 52.03
CA PRO A 904 4.97 9.88 52.73
C PRO A 904 5.56 11.24 52.33
N GLU A 905 5.16 11.73 51.16
CA GLU A 905 5.56 12.96 50.51
C GLU A 905 5.04 14.23 51.18
N THR A 906 4.05 14.13 52.06
CA THR A 906 3.40 15.28 52.69
C THR A 906 4.22 15.84 53.85
N MET A 907 4.22 17.16 54.03
CA MET A 907 4.75 17.80 55.23
C MET A 907 3.65 17.88 56.29
N ARG A 908 3.85 17.23 57.44
CA ARG A 908 2.80 17.01 58.44
C ARG A 908 3.04 17.85 59.69
N MET A 909 2.07 18.64 60.10
CA MET A 909 2.13 19.52 61.27
C MET A 909 0.95 19.25 62.19
N SER A 910 1.18 19.35 63.50
CA SER A 910 0.12 19.15 64.51
C SER A 910 -0.07 20.38 65.39
N LEU A 911 -1.33 20.70 65.70
CA LEU A 911 -1.75 21.70 66.67
C LEU A 911 -2.25 21.03 67.96
N SER A 912 -1.83 21.51 69.13
CA SER A 912 -2.17 20.87 70.42
C SER A 912 -2.18 21.85 71.60
N GLY A 913 -2.87 21.48 72.67
CA GLY A 913 -2.83 22.15 73.97
C GLY A 913 -1.69 21.66 74.88
N TYR A 914 -1.26 22.51 75.82
CA TYR A 914 -0.02 22.45 76.61
C TYR A 914 0.29 21.19 77.46
N THR A 915 -0.49 20.10 77.43
CA THR A 915 -0.49 19.11 78.52
C THR A 915 0.03 17.69 78.22
N GLU A 916 0.51 17.36 77.02
CA GLU A 916 0.88 15.95 76.73
C GLU A 916 2.16 15.78 75.87
N LEU A 917 3.33 15.99 76.49
CA LEU A 917 4.63 15.92 75.81
C LEU A 917 5.02 14.52 75.25
N GLN A 918 4.57 13.43 75.88
CA GLN A 918 5.03 12.07 75.53
C GLN A 918 4.54 11.60 74.16
N SER A 919 3.24 11.73 73.85
CA SER A 919 2.66 11.31 72.56
C SER A 919 3.19 12.13 71.37
N ILE A 920 3.60 13.38 71.61
CA ILE A 920 4.20 14.27 70.60
C ILE A 920 5.66 13.87 70.35
N THR A 921 6.41 13.55 71.40
CA THR A 921 7.84 13.16 71.28
C THR A 921 7.98 11.86 70.50
N ASP A 922 7.10 10.89 70.76
CA ASP A 922 7.08 9.61 70.03
C ASP A 922 6.73 9.81 68.55
N ALA A 923 5.76 10.68 68.24
CA ALA A 923 5.37 10.98 66.87
C ALA A 923 6.48 11.68 66.05
N ILE A 924 7.30 12.52 66.70
CA ILE A 924 8.47 13.17 66.10
C ILE A 924 9.59 12.15 65.88
N ASN A 925 9.87 11.28 66.86
CA ASN A 925 10.89 10.24 66.75
C ASN A 925 10.55 9.19 65.68
N GLU A 926 9.27 8.87 65.51
CA GLU A 926 8.75 8.04 64.41
C GLU A 926 8.73 8.80 63.07
N GLY A 927 9.04 10.09 63.05
CA GLY A 927 9.03 10.96 61.86
C GLY A 927 7.65 11.12 61.21
N SER A 928 6.56 10.96 61.97
CA SER A 928 5.17 11.11 61.50
C SER A 928 4.71 12.57 61.48
N VAL A 929 5.43 13.46 62.19
CA VAL A 929 5.17 14.90 62.26
C VAL A 929 6.47 15.67 62.02
N TYR A 930 6.44 16.62 61.08
CA TYR A 930 7.54 17.54 60.76
C TYR A 930 7.69 18.63 61.84
N LYS A 931 6.59 19.22 62.28
CA LYS A 931 6.62 20.32 63.25
C LYS A 931 5.37 20.37 64.12
N PHE A 932 5.58 20.67 65.39
CA PHE A 932 4.54 20.79 66.40
C PHE A 932 4.28 22.26 66.74
N LEU A 933 3.01 22.63 66.92
CA LEU A 933 2.56 23.98 67.23
C LEU A 933 1.54 23.99 68.38
N THR A 934 1.61 25.00 69.25
CA THR A 934 0.74 25.13 70.43
C THR A 934 -0.50 25.98 70.15
N LYS A 935 -1.65 25.60 70.74
CA LYS A 935 -2.87 26.42 70.82
C LYS A 935 -2.91 27.17 72.18
N PRO A 936 -3.31 28.46 72.22
CA PRO A 936 -3.59 29.36 71.09
C PRO A 936 -2.30 29.75 70.33
N TRP A 937 -2.39 29.90 69.01
CA TRP A 937 -1.24 30.22 68.15
C TRP A 937 -1.06 31.73 67.96
N ASP A 938 0.17 32.13 67.65
CA ASP A 938 0.48 33.46 67.12
C ASP A 938 0.35 33.45 65.59
N ASP A 939 -0.39 34.42 65.04
CA ASP A 939 -0.73 34.51 63.62
C ASP A 939 0.50 34.68 62.71
N GLY A 940 1.52 35.41 63.16
CA GLY A 940 2.76 35.62 62.40
C GLY A 940 3.65 34.39 62.43
N LEU A 941 3.76 33.77 63.61
CA LEU A 941 4.55 32.56 63.84
C LEU A 941 3.98 31.37 63.05
N LEU A 942 2.66 31.17 63.08
CA LEU A 942 1.98 30.08 62.36
C LEU A 942 2.18 30.20 60.84
N ARG A 943 2.02 31.40 60.27
CA ARG A 943 2.30 31.63 58.84
C ARG A 943 3.76 31.33 58.49
N GLY A 944 4.69 31.80 59.33
CA GLY A 944 6.12 31.55 59.14
C GLY A 944 6.45 30.06 59.10
N HIS A 945 5.85 29.28 60.00
CA HIS A 945 6.05 27.83 60.04
C HIS A 945 5.42 27.08 58.87
N ILE A 946 4.24 27.51 58.39
CA ILE A 946 3.61 26.94 57.19
C ILE A 946 4.47 27.25 55.96
N HIS A 947 4.95 28.48 55.82
CA HIS A 947 5.82 28.87 54.71
C HIS A 947 7.15 28.08 54.70
N GLU A 948 7.75 27.90 55.87
CA GLU A 948 8.95 27.08 56.05
C GLU A 948 8.69 25.60 55.67
N ALA A 949 7.53 25.05 56.03
CA ALA A 949 7.14 23.69 55.66
C ALA A 949 7.01 23.53 54.12
N PHE A 950 6.41 24.49 53.43
CA PHE A 950 6.37 24.48 51.95
C PHE A 950 7.77 24.57 51.33
N ARG A 951 8.65 25.42 51.85
CA ARG A 951 10.03 25.53 51.35
C ARG A 951 10.81 24.22 51.54
N GLN A 952 10.63 23.56 52.68
CA GLN A 952 11.25 22.25 52.92
C GLN A 952 10.68 21.16 52.02
N LYS A 953 9.37 21.17 51.74
CA LYS A 953 8.75 20.29 50.75
C LYS A 953 9.38 20.46 49.37
N GLU A 954 9.54 21.71 48.93
CA GLU A 954 10.15 22.06 47.65
C GLU A 954 11.61 21.54 47.58
N MET A 955 12.43 21.80 48.60
CA MET A 955 13.81 21.30 48.66
C MET A 955 13.91 19.77 48.69
N ALA A 956 12.99 19.09 49.39
CA ALA A 956 12.96 17.63 49.45
C ALA A 956 12.57 16.99 48.10
N ASP A 957 11.71 17.65 47.33
CA ASP A 957 11.37 17.23 45.97
C ASP A 957 12.56 17.43 45.03
N ASP A 958 13.23 18.58 45.11
CA ASP A 958 14.42 18.89 44.29
C ASP A 958 15.59 17.92 44.57
N ASN A 959 15.86 17.62 45.84
CA ASN A 959 16.93 16.69 46.22
C ASN A 959 16.67 15.25 45.74
N ARG A 960 15.41 14.82 45.73
CA ARG A 960 15.04 13.50 45.17
C ARG A 960 15.18 13.47 43.67
N GLU A 961 14.82 14.57 43.00
CA GLU A 961 15.03 14.71 41.56
C GLU A 961 16.54 14.66 41.21
N LEU A 962 17.38 15.36 41.97
CA LEU A 962 18.84 15.35 41.81
C LEU A 962 19.44 13.96 42.12
N GLY A 963 18.99 13.29 43.18
CA GLY A 963 19.44 11.93 43.52
C GLY A 963 19.12 10.92 42.41
N ALA A 964 17.93 10.99 41.82
CA ALA A 964 17.54 10.14 40.69
C ALA A 964 18.41 10.41 39.44
N ARG A 965 18.71 11.69 39.15
CA ARG A 965 19.60 12.06 38.04
C ARG A 965 21.04 11.58 38.25
N LEU A 966 21.55 11.64 39.47
CA LEU A 966 22.93 11.24 39.78
C LEU A 966 23.12 9.72 39.71
N GLN A 967 22.11 8.96 40.15
CA GLN A 967 22.08 7.51 39.98
C GLN A 967 22.03 7.12 38.50
N SER A 968 21.14 7.75 37.72
CA SER A 968 21.04 7.55 36.28
C SER A 968 22.36 7.86 35.55
N ALA A 969 23.06 8.94 35.92
CA ALA A 969 24.36 9.27 35.35
C ALA A 969 25.47 8.25 35.68
N ASN A 970 25.45 7.67 36.89
CA ASN A 970 26.39 6.63 37.28
C ASN A 970 26.14 5.31 36.54
N ASP A 971 24.87 4.91 36.40
CA ASP A 971 24.48 3.69 35.70
C ASP A 971 24.84 3.78 34.20
N GLU A 972 24.69 4.96 33.62
CA GLU A 972 25.08 5.22 32.24
C GLU A 972 26.59 5.22 32.03
N LEU A 973 27.38 5.72 32.99
CA LEU A 973 28.84 5.63 32.94
C LEU A 973 29.30 4.16 32.96
N ALA A 974 28.64 3.32 33.76
CA ALA A 974 28.89 1.89 33.80
C ALA A 974 28.50 1.20 32.47
N GLU A 975 27.39 1.61 31.86
CA GLU A 975 26.93 1.07 30.58
C GLU A 975 27.85 1.48 29.42
N VAL A 976 28.37 2.72 29.42
CA VAL A 976 29.37 3.20 28.45
C VAL A 976 30.66 2.38 28.55
N ASN A 977 31.15 2.10 29.76
CA ASN A 977 32.31 1.24 29.94
C ASN A 977 32.06 -0.18 29.41
N ALA A 978 30.87 -0.76 29.67
CA ALA A 978 30.51 -2.08 29.16
C ALA A 978 30.31 -2.10 27.63
N ARG A 979 29.86 -0.99 27.03
CA ARG A 979 29.71 -0.84 25.58
C ARG A 979 31.08 -0.75 24.90
N MET A 980 32.01 0.00 25.48
CA MET A 980 33.38 0.11 24.98
C MET A 980 34.12 -1.24 24.99
N GLN A 981 33.97 -2.02 26.07
CA GLN A 981 34.55 -3.37 26.14
C GLN A 981 33.98 -4.32 25.07
N ARG A 982 32.67 -4.25 24.81
CA ARG A 982 32.03 -5.06 23.76
C ARG A 982 32.50 -4.66 22.37
N GLN A 983 32.61 -3.36 22.08
CA GLN A 983 33.05 -2.86 20.78
C GLN A 983 34.49 -3.28 20.45
N VAL A 984 35.38 -3.29 21.45
CA VAL A 984 36.73 -3.83 21.29
C VAL A 984 36.70 -5.33 20.96
N GLY A 985 35.84 -6.11 21.63
CA GLY A 985 35.66 -7.53 21.33
C GLY A 985 35.17 -7.79 19.90
N THR A 986 34.17 -7.04 19.43
CA THR A 986 33.61 -7.21 18.09
C THR A 986 34.61 -6.84 16.98
N GLN A 987 35.44 -5.82 17.18
CA GLN A 987 36.49 -5.48 16.20
C GLN A 987 37.54 -6.60 16.08
N LEU A 988 37.92 -7.24 17.18
CA LEU A 988 38.85 -8.38 17.16
C LEU A 988 38.28 -9.58 16.39
N ASP A 989 36.98 -9.84 16.52
CA ASP A 989 36.32 -10.94 15.79
C ASP A 989 36.17 -10.67 14.28
N HIS A 990 35.92 -9.41 13.90
CA HIS A 990 35.92 -9.01 12.49
C HIS A 990 37.28 -9.23 11.83
N ILE A 991 38.34 -8.78 12.50
CA ILE A 991 39.72 -8.95 12.01
C ILE A 991 40.03 -10.45 11.80
N ARG A 992 39.67 -11.31 12.76
CA ARG A 992 39.88 -12.76 12.64
C ARG A 992 39.13 -13.41 11.48
N ARG A 993 37.89 -12.97 11.19
CA ARG A 993 37.09 -13.52 10.09
C ARG A 993 37.61 -13.09 8.72
N ASP A 994 38.07 -11.85 8.61
CA ASP A 994 38.65 -11.35 7.37
C ASP A 994 40.01 -12.01 7.10
N GLU A 995 40.80 -12.27 8.13
CA GLU A 995 42.04 -13.05 8.04
C GLU A 995 41.77 -14.50 7.55
N ALA A 996 40.75 -15.17 8.09
CA ALA A 996 40.35 -16.51 7.64
C ALA A 996 39.89 -16.55 6.16
N ARG A 997 39.16 -15.53 5.70
CA ARG A 997 38.73 -15.43 4.30
C ARG A 997 39.88 -15.20 3.34
N LEU A 998 40.86 -14.38 3.73
CA LEU A 998 42.06 -14.14 2.94
C LEU A 998 42.88 -15.42 2.80
N LEU A 999 43.04 -16.19 3.88
CA LEU A 999 43.74 -17.48 3.85
C LEU A 999 43.06 -18.48 2.91
N SER A 1000 41.73 -18.63 2.97
CA SER A 1000 41.00 -19.52 2.06
C SER A 1000 41.09 -19.08 0.59
N ALA A 1001 41.07 -17.77 0.31
CA ALA A 1001 41.23 -17.27 -1.05
C ALA A 1001 42.66 -17.52 -1.58
N GLN A 1002 43.68 -17.37 -0.74
CA GLN A 1002 45.06 -17.70 -1.08
C GLN A 1002 45.26 -19.20 -1.34
N GLU A 1003 44.68 -20.09 -0.51
CA GLU A 1003 44.73 -21.55 -0.73
C GLU A 1003 44.11 -21.97 -2.07
N LEU A 1004 42.99 -21.37 -2.46
CA LEU A 1004 42.34 -21.67 -3.75
C LEU A 1004 43.18 -21.23 -4.94
N LEU A 1005 43.85 -20.08 -4.84
CA LEU A 1005 44.73 -19.57 -5.90
C LEU A 1005 46.05 -20.37 -6.00
N GLU A 1006 46.56 -20.86 -4.87
CA GLU A 1006 47.70 -21.81 -4.82
C GLU A 1006 47.37 -23.17 -5.45
N GLY A 1007 46.11 -23.61 -5.40
CA GLY A 1007 45.66 -24.86 -5.98
C GLY A 1007 45.56 -24.88 -7.52
N ILE A 1008 45.71 -23.73 -8.19
CA ILE A 1008 45.63 -23.64 -9.65
C ILE A 1008 46.94 -24.16 -10.27
N PRO A 1009 46.90 -25.21 -11.14
CA PRO A 1009 48.08 -25.83 -11.73
C PRO A 1009 48.64 -25.02 -12.92
N ALA A 1010 48.79 -23.71 -12.73
CA ALA A 1010 49.31 -22.76 -13.69
C ALA A 1010 49.86 -21.53 -12.95
N PRO A 1011 50.90 -20.85 -13.47
CA PRO A 1011 51.30 -19.55 -12.94
C PRO A 1011 50.15 -18.54 -12.92
N VAL A 1012 49.83 -18.02 -11.73
CA VAL A 1012 48.82 -16.98 -11.50
C VAL A 1012 49.46 -15.73 -10.90
N ILE A 1013 49.12 -14.58 -11.48
CA ILE A 1013 49.59 -13.25 -11.05
C ILE A 1013 48.36 -12.39 -10.76
N GLY A 1014 48.25 -11.89 -9.54
CA GLY A 1014 47.21 -10.95 -9.13
C GLY A 1014 47.70 -9.52 -9.14
N PHE A 1015 46.86 -8.61 -9.63
CA PHE A 1015 47.10 -7.18 -9.66
C PHE A 1015 46.00 -6.43 -8.93
N ASP A 1016 46.36 -5.39 -8.19
CA ASP A 1016 45.40 -4.48 -7.61
C ASP A 1016 44.82 -3.48 -8.65
N VAL A 1017 44.01 -2.54 -8.19
CA VAL A 1017 43.36 -1.53 -9.06
C VAL A 1017 44.33 -0.48 -9.61
N GLU A 1018 45.48 -0.30 -8.96
CA GLU A 1018 46.50 0.68 -9.34
C GLU A 1018 47.57 0.07 -10.27
N GLY A 1019 47.58 -1.26 -10.41
CA GLY A 1019 48.48 -1.99 -11.30
C GLY A 1019 49.70 -2.58 -10.58
N MET A 1020 49.69 -2.62 -9.24
CA MET A 1020 50.74 -3.28 -8.47
C MET A 1020 50.49 -4.79 -8.44
N VAL A 1021 51.55 -5.58 -8.54
CA VAL A 1021 51.47 -7.03 -8.38
C VAL A 1021 51.23 -7.36 -6.91
N SER A 1022 50.01 -7.75 -6.58
CA SER A 1022 49.56 -7.98 -5.20
C SER A 1022 49.61 -9.45 -4.78
N TYR A 1023 49.76 -10.37 -5.73
CA TYR A 1023 49.78 -11.82 -5.46
C TYR A 1023 50.52 -12.61 -6.56
N LEU A 1024 51.22 -13.66 -6.16
CA LEU A 1024 51.80 -14.69 -7.01
C LEU A 1024 51.52 -16.05 -6.34
N ASN A 1025 51.14 -17.07 -7.12
CA ASN A 1025 51.12 -18.44 -6.60
C ASN A 1025 52.50 -19.10 -6.75
N ALA A 1026 52.70 -20.27 -6.10
CA ALA A 1026 53.99 -20.96 -6.11
C ALA A 1026 54.53 -21.27 -7.51
N ASP A 1027 53.67 -21.50 -8.52
CA ASP A 1027 54.11 -21.76 -9.89
C ASP A 1027 54.51 -20.47 -10.65
N ALA A 1028 53.90 -19.32 -10.33
CA ALA A 1028 54.36 -18.03 -10.80
C ALA A 1028 55.67 -17.60 -10.11
N GLU A 1029 55.83 -17.86 -8.82
CA GLU A 1029 57.10 -17.61 -8.12
C GLU A 1029 58.26 -18.45 -8.66
N LYS A 1030 58.01 -19.66 -9.15
CA LYS A 1030 59.05 -20.46 -9.84
C LYS A 1030 59.41 -19.90 -11.22
N LEU A 1031 58.47 -19.20 -11.86
CA LEU A 1031 58.64 -18.59 -13.18
C LEU A 1031 59.53 -17.35 -13.11
N PHE A 1032 59.33 -16.52 -12.08
CA PHE A 1032 60.15 -15.33 -11.80
C PHE A 1032 61.25 -15.70 -10.80
N ARG A 1033 62.51 -15.79 -11.24
CA ARG A 1033 63.65 -16.12 -10.36
C ARG A 1033 63.58 -15.31 -9.04
N ILE A 1034 63.91 -15.94 -7.91
CA ILE A 1034 63.74 -15.39 -6.54
C ILE A 1034 64.28 -13.95 -6.39
N ASP A 1035 65.38 -13.60 -7.07
CA ASP A 1035 65.99 -12.27 -7.01
C ASP A 1035 65.27 -11.18 -7.87
N ALA A 1036 64.24 -11.57 -8.62
CA ALA A 1036 63.48 -10.73 -9.54
C ALA A 1036 61.94 -10.88 -9.33
N SER A 1037 61.50 -11.19 -8.11
CA SER A 1037 60.07 -11.30 -7.82
C SER A 1037 59.33 -9.98 -8.13
N PRO A 1038 58.26 -10.02 -8.93
CA PRO A 1038 57.49 -8.83 -9.26
C PRO A 1038 56.53 -8.41 -8.14
N LEU A 1039 56.38 -9.19 -7.07
CA LEU A 1039 55.46 -8.91 -5.97
C LEU A 1039 55.75 -7.55 -5.31
N GLY A 1040 54.70 -6.74 -5.14
CA GLY A 1040 54.79 -5.41 -4.54
C GLY A 1040 55.44 -4.34 -5.43
N ARG A 1041 55.62 -4.61 -6.72
CA ARG A 1041 56.11 -3.65 -7.73
C ARG A 1041 55.02 -3.36 -8.76
N ASP A 1042 55.16 -2.23 -9.45
CA ASP A 1042 54.27 -1.85 -10.55
C ASP A 1042 54.43 -2.84 -11.71
N ALA A 1043 53.31 -3.33 -12.25
CA ALA A 1043 53.28 -4.30 -13.33
C ALA A 1043 54.00 -3.81 -14.59
N GLU A 1044 54.06 -2.49 -14.83
CA GLU A 1044 54.73 -1.88 -15.98
C GLU A 1044 56.26 -1.96 -15.90
N GLU A 1045 56.79 -1.96 -14.67
CA GLU A 1045 58.24 -2.02 -14.43
C GLU A 1045 58.72 -3.46 -14.18
N ALA A 1046 57.86 -4.28 -13.58
CA ALA A 1046 58.24 -5.59 -13.07
C ALA A 1046 58.03 -6.76 -14.06
N LEU A 1047 57.15 -6.60 -15.05
CA LEU A 1047 56.86 -7.65 -16.04
C LEU A 1047 57.60 -7.42 -17.36
N SER A 1048 57.80 -8.50 -18.13
CA SER A 1048 58.33 -8.38 -19.48
C SER A 1048 57.38 -7.54 -20.37
N PRO A 1049 57.88 -6.85 -21.41
CA PRO A 1049 57.06 -5.99 -22.27
C PRO A 1049 55.84 -6.71 -22.86
N SER A 1050 55.95 -8.00 -23.15
CA SER A 1050 54.87 -8.85 -23.65
C SER A 1050 53.77 -9.09 -22.62
N LEU A 1051 54.13 -9.31 -21.35
CA LEU A 1051 53.17 -9.52 -20.24
C LEU A 1051 52.52 -8.20 -19.81
N ALA A 1052 53.28 -7.11 -19.74
CA ALA A 1052 52.76 -5.78 -19.48
C ALA A 1052 51.71 -5.36 -20.53
N GLN A 1053 51.94 -5.70 -21.81
CA GLN A 1053 50.96 -5.46 -22.86
C GLN A 1053 49.64 -6.21 -22.62
N ILE A 1054 49.67 -7.47 -22.14
CA ILE A 1054 48.46 -8.26 -21.87
C ILE A 1054 47.69 -7.71 -20.67
N TRP A 1055 48.40 -7.28 -19.63
CA TRP A 1055 47.80 -6.52 -18.51
C TRP A 1055 47.00 -5.32 -19.02
N ARG A 1056 47.53 -4.57 -20.00
CA ARG A 1056 46.84 -3.44 -20.64
C ARG A 1056 45.68 -3.86 -21.54
N SER A 1057 45.83 -4.95 -22.32
CA SER A 1057 45.02 -5.15 -23.54
C SER A 1057 44.07 -6.35 -23.56
N SER A 1058 43.90 -7.16 -22.50
CA SER A 1058 42.99 -8.32 -22.57
C SER A 1058 41.77 -8.23 -21.64
N ASN A 1059 40.57 -8.30 -22.24
CA ASN A 1059 39.32 -8.74 -21.60
C ASN A 1059 39.13 -10.24 -21.89
N GLY A 1060 40.01 -11.09 -21.37
CA GLY A 1060 39.85 -12.55 -21.50
C GLY A 1060 40.32 -13.20 -22.81
N THR A 1061 41.08 -12.51 -23.66
CA THR A 1061 41.69 -13.09 -24.87
C THR A 1061 43.01 -13.81 -24.56
N HIS A 1062 43.18 -15.01 -25.11
CA HIS A 1062 44.42 -15.80 -24.98
C HIS A 1062 45.50 -15.26 -25.93
N VAL A 1063 46.66 -14.89 -25.38
CA VAL A 1063 47.80 -14.37 -26.14
C VAL A 1063 49.02 -15.26 -25.89
N ARG A 1064 49.73 -15.67 -26.95
CA ARG A 1064 50.99 -16.42 -26.78
C ARG A 1064 52.11 -15.48 -26.35
N VAL A 1065 52.84 -15.89 -25.32
CA VAL A 1065 54.00 -15.18 -24.79
C VAL A 1065 55.13 -16.13 -24.49
N ASP A 1066 56.35 -15.67 -24.76
CA ASP A 1066 57.57 -16.32 -24.28
C ASP A 1066 57.98 -15.65 -22.97
N VAL A 1067 58.12 -16.45 -21.92
CA VAL A 1067 58.62 -16.01 -20.62
C VAL A 1067 59.84 -16.87 -20.28
N GLU A 1068 61.02 -16.24 -20.23
CA GLU A 1068 62.31 -16.89 -19.90
C GLU A 1068 62.64 -18.12 -20.78
N GLY A 1069 62.24 -18.11 -22.06
CA GLY A 1069 62.55 -19.17 -23.03
C GLY A 1069 61.55 -20.33 -23.05
N ARG A 1070 60.34 -20.12 -22.51
CA ARG A 1070 59.22 -21.08 -22.49
C ARG A 1070 57.96 -20.41 -23.03
N GLU A 1071 57.27 -21.07 -23.96
CA GLU A 1071 56.02 -20.58 -24.52
C GLU A 1071 54.80 -20.87 -23.62
N PHE A 1072 54.04 -19.82 -23.29
CA PHE A 1072 52.78 -19.87 -22.56
C PHE A 1072 51.66 -19.20 -23.36
N GLN A 1073 50.41 -19.58 -23.08
CA GLN A 1073 49.23 -18.78 -23.36
C GLN A 1073 48.84 -18.00 -22.12
N ALA A 1074 48.82 -16.68 -22.21
CA ALA A 1074 48.45 -15.79 -21.14
C ALA A 1074 47.03 -15.27 -21.34
N VAL A 1075 46.27 -15.19 -20.24
CA VAL A 1075 44.95 -14.54 -20.18
C VAL A 1075 44.90 -13.65 -18.96
N CYS A 1076 44.49 -12.39 -19.13
CA CYS A 1076 44.20 -11.49 -18.01
C CYS A 1076 42.70 -11.17 -17.96
N ARG A 1077 42.11 -11.23 -16.76
CA ARG A 1077 40.68 -10.96 -16.50
C ARG A 1077 40.51 -10.06 -15.29
N ALA A 1078 39.60 -9.10 -15.40
CA ALA A 1078 39.17 -8.26 -14.30
C ALA A 1078 38.44 -9.07 -13.21
N ILE A 1079 38.69 -8.74 -11.96
CA ILE A 1079 37.98 -9.30 -10.80
C ILE A 1079 36.84 -8.34 -10.45
N GLY A 1080 35.59 -8.79 -10.58
CA GLY A 1080 34.39 -8.02 -10.28
C GLY A 1080 33.56 -7.65 -11.52
N ASN A 1081 32.37 -7.10 -11.29
CA ASN A 1081 31.48 -6.63 -12.37
C ASN A 1081 31.95 -5.29 -12.94
N VAL A 1082 31.47 -4.93 -14.13
CA VAL A 1082 31.89 -3.72 -14.89
C VAL A 1082 31.79 -2.40 -14.07
N ALA A 1083 30.94 -2.36 -13.03
CA ALA A 1083 30.78 -1.21 -12.15
C ALA A 1083 31.69 -1.21 -10.89
N SER A 1084 32.42 -2.29 -10.60
CA SER A 1084 33.18 -2.48 -9.36
C SER A 1084 34.44 -3.34 -9.56
N GLN A 1085 35.28 -2.96 -10.52
CA GLN A 1085 36.54 -3.65 -10.78
C GLN A 1085 37.50 -3.52 -9.58
N ARG A 1086 37.89 -4.65 -8.99
CA ARG A 1086 38.72 -4.73 -7.76
C ARG A 1086 40.18 -5.12 -8.00
N GLY A 1087 40.56 -5.30 -9.25
CA GLY A 1087 41.89 -5.76 -9.68
C GLY A 1087 41.80 -6.62 -10.94
N LYS A 1088 42.89 -7.26 -11.36
CA LYS A 1088 42.85 -8.31 -12.39
C LYS A 1088 43.68 -9.53 -11.97
N LEU A 1089 43.32 -10.69 -12.50
CA LEU A 1089 44.12 -11.91 -12.42
C LEU A 1089 44.65 -12.24 -13.81
N MET A 1090 45.92 -12.60 -13.89
CA MET A 1090 46.55 -13.14 -15.09
C MET A 1090 46.98 -14.58 -14.84
N VAL A 1091 46.63 -15.47 -15.76
CA VAL A 1091 46.97 -16.90 -15.71
C VAL A 1091 47.78 -17.25 -16.95
N LEU A 1092 48.87 -17.99 -16.77
CA LEU A 1092 49.76 -18.45 -17.85
C LEU A 1092 49.67 -19.97 -18.00
N THR A 1093 49.18 -20.48 -19.13
CA THR A 1093 49.07 -21.93 -19.38
C THR A 1093 50.16 -22.41 -20.37
N PRO A 1094 50.89 -23.50 -20.09
CA PRO A 1094 51.95 -23.99 -20.98
C PRO A 1094 51.42 -24.42 -22.36
N HIS A 1095 52.16 -24.11 -23.44
CA HIS A 1095 51.73 -24.49 -24.79
C HIS A 1095 51.83 -26.02 -25.00
N GLY A 1096 50.68 -26.70 -25.15
CA GLY A 1096 50.60 -28.14 -25.44
C GLY A 1096 49.55 -28.93 -24.64
N LEU A 1097 48.93 -28.33 -23.63
CA LEU A 1097 47.78 -28.90 -22.92
C LEU A 1097 46.46 -28.39 -23.54
N PRO A 1098 45.41 -29.22 -23.64
CA PRO A 1098 44.11 -28.77 -24.14
C PRO A 1098 43.61 -27.61 -23.28
N THR A 1099 43.15 -26.54 -23.91
CA THR A 1099 42.51 -25.38 -23.27
C THR A 1099 41.39 -25.87 -22.36
N MET A 1100 41.61 -25.88 -21.04
CA MET A 1100 40.51 -26.01 -20.07
C MET A 1100 39.75 -24.68 -20.08
N GLU A 1101 38.54 -24.72 -20.62
CA GLU A 1101 37.65 -23.58 -20.79
C GLU A 1101 36.67 -23.42 -19.59
N GLN A 1102 37.03 -23.94 -18.40
CA GLN A 1102 36.23 -23.83 -17.17
C GLN A 1102 36.92 -22.94 -16.14
#